data_AF-A0A0A1UCW5-F1
#
_entry.id   AF-A0A0A1UCW5-F1
#
_cell.length_a   1.000
_cell.length_b   1.000
_cell.length_c   1.000
_cell.angle_alpha   90.00
_cell.angle_beta   90.00
_cell.angle_gamma   90.00
#
_symmetry.space_group_name_H-M   'P 1'
#
loop_
_entity.id
_entity.type
_entity.pdbx_description
1 polymer ?
#
loop_
_entity_poly.entity_id
_entity_poly.type
_entity_poly.pdbx_seq_one_letter_code
_entity_poly.pdbx_strand_id
1 'polypeptide(L)'
;MTRLDVFSLQIVTNYLVNSIDFINVVCVCKKYEYVLERIRINPIQITPQNTHLFPNIQTQNLFSPFDIQLTNTAIERLQFSYPVTYNKFIEEKKHFNVCRFVKYTKEDRLKYGNTIPQNVYCIDNNCFKNCKEHVVEIPFGVQVILNDAFKCAHIQEIAIPDSVTFLGDCMFNGCTNLTRVTLPSSLKYIPSQTFKKCVSLKEVEIPSSVTAIGYDCFGDDCGILSIVVTPNICVSLNAFESSDLNHIEFIGQVYIADYVCRYCLVLGVTRFINVNNLNTLMSHHHFKSSTHRHLKMHFLTQICDSTRTSVYELHFPENTKFSGVDVFTNCIKLSGLTLPNFNGKLTFAISKYEEEIVNKFGYTALDVVINIDYENQQNYNNDEDRIADEKLHEVKDMLNCNEVVLDKIEQRKVFDFREAESVGGQRFYYNKYLQRVYFPSTIVYFNLENINNSTDNPVEISENCCINMNKEFSYDMTSNFVFPTSITKIGVHNIWYGLLPKKYEVPSTVVAIGKNAFNGCRYLEELVIPKSVTKIGNGFVSGCSVLTSLVCENGTSFDLKKITESDTNTLHELTRDTTLTKLVIPNGVTYVYNCVSGLADLKELSLPSTLKKADKYLFSNNKKLTKIELNGVDSDIFVVSYECHLRLKALGFLFNNIKMTEKDIKTFGYIWDSRLCWQDDRLVELEMENLRFINSVDLSNDNLKYLESSPSIGLGMCYHGSHVNISDNVKLHKNLFKNWVNFTSVVLPTNTIKIPSNCFENCFSLKTIKLPKSVTKLSEFSFYGCVSLTSILCNTNVILGRKCFSMCDNLVSIPQTKYICNSVFERCSSLSKIILFDGLANIPHCAFFRCYKLSEISVPNSVTHISKFAFKNCISLTSFNSESVLLVEDGCFMNCAKLNTVCFNQKKVQIKFDVFSGCTSLQEIRIGNAPITCCEFEVSFTTSKYFYEKIGVVCNNVVLTRRDVHAFGPSILNEKCIQRVDEGCFFNNRSSTKLVFPSHIKSVGYYSCFSCANLKEVVLPEGITEIPAHMFDLCTSLSSIAIPTTVTKFGTNCFFCCDLLRDNSMIPKEAFNIGSANNSDSDDLESDSESDSNSNYSN
;
A
#
# COMPACT_ATOMS: atom_id res chain seq x y z
N MET A 1 -50.01 -13.92 7.05
CA MET A 1 -49.54 -14.78 5.94
C MET A 1 -50.54 -15.88 5.71
N THR A 2 -50.87 -16.20 4.46
CA THR A 2 -51.62 -17.41 4.09
C THR A 2 -50.82 -18.65 4.48
N ARG A 3 -51.50 -19.73 4.89
CA ARG A 3 -50.83 -20.99 5.25
C ARG A 3 -50.21 -21.61 3.99
N LEU A 4 -48.89 -21.80 3.97
CA LEU A 4 -48.18 -22.40 2.83
C LEU A 4 -48.78 -23.78 2.49
N ASP A 5 -49.30 -23.97 1.29
CA ASP A 5 -49.80 -25.26 0.82
C ASP A 5 -48.67 -26.15 0.25
N VAL A 6 -49.00 -27.37 -0.18
CA VAL A 6 -48.04 -28.37 -0.70
C VAL A 6 -47.37 -27.92 -2.00
N PHE A 7 -48.08 -27.22 -2.90
CA PHE A 7 -47.52 -26.71 -4.16
C PHE A 7 -46.62 -25.50 -3.90
N SER A 8 -47.07 -24.57 -3.05
CA SER A 8 -46.26 -23.44 -2.60
C SER A 8 -44.97 -23.92 -1.91
N LEU A 9 -45.04 -24.98 -1.09
CA LEU A 9 -43.84 -25.53 -0.47
C LEU A 9 -42.89 -26.19 -1.47
N GLN A 10 -43.42 -26.93 -2.45
CA GLN A 10 -42.61 -27.52 -3.52
C GLN A 10 -41.83 -26.46 -4.33
N ILE A 11 -42.36 -25.23 -4.46
CA ILE A 11 -41.61 -24.11 -5.03
C ILE A 11 -40.53 -23.64 -4.05
N VAL A 12 -40.89 -23.39 -2.79
CA VAL A 12 -39.97 -22.92 -1.74
C VAL A 12 -38.79 -23.86 -1.50
N THR A 13 -38.95 -25.19 -1.63
CA THR A 13 -37.82 -26.13 -1.45
C THR A 13 -36.68 -25.88 -2.44
N ASN A 14 -36.93 -25.34 -3.63
CA ASN A 14 -35.88 -24.98 -4.60
C ASN A 14 -35.06 -23.74 -4.21
N TYR A 15 -35.45 -23.03 -3.14
CA TYR A 15 -34.76 -21.89 -2.57
C TYR A 15 -34.13 -22.21 -1.20
N LEU A 16 -34.28 -23.43 -0.69
CA LEU A 16 -33.66 -23.84 0.57
C LEU A 16 -32.16 -24.10 0.36
N VAL A 17 -31.35 -23.48 1.22
CA VAL A 17 -29.90 -23.49 1.11
C VAL A 17 -29.31 -24.67 1.87
N ASN A 18 -29.67 -24.87 3.14
CA ASN A 18 -29.11 -25.99 3.91
C ASN A 18 -29.91 -27.29 3.68
N SER A 19 -29.20 -28.41 3.50
CA SER A 19 -29.81 -29.75 3.46
C SER A 19 -30.59 -30.10 4.73
N ILE A 20 -30.15 -29.58 5.88
CA ILE A 20 -30.84 -29.71 7.17
C ILE A 20 -32.17 -28.96 7.14
N ASP A 21 -32.24 -27.77 6.54
CA ASP A 21 -33.50 -27.02 6.41
C ASP A 21 -34.49 -27.78 5.51
N PHE A 22 -34.01 -28.34 4.39
CA PHE A 22 -34.84 -29.18 3.53
C PHE A 22 -35.40 -30.40 4.28
N ILE A 23 -34.56 -31.12 5.02
CA ILE A 23 -34.98 -32.27 5.83
C ILE A 23 -35.97 -31.83 6.92
N ASN A 24 -35.67 -30.75 7.66
CA ASN A 24 -36.52 -30.24 8.73
C ASN A 24 -37.89 -29.78 8.23
N VAL A 25 -37.93 -29.08 7.09
CA VAL A 25 -39.16 -28.55 6.50
C VAL A 25 -40.06 -29.66 5.94
N VAL A 26 -39.47 -30.69 5.32
CA VAL A 26 -40.24 -31.74 4.62
C VAL A 26 -40.51 -32.96 5.50
N CYS A 27 -39.56 -33.40 6.32
CA CYS A 27 -39.65 -34.68 7.06
C CYS A 27 -40.27 -34.54 8.47
N VAL A 28 -40.30 -33.33 9.06
CA VAL A 28 -40.86 -33.13 10.42
C VAL A 28 -42.37 -32.90 10.40
N CYS A 29 -42.93 -32.39 9.29
CA CYS A 29 -44.35 -32.06 9.19
C CYS A 29 -45.10 -33.01 8.25
N LYS A 30 -45.94 -33.90 8.83
CA LYS A 30 -46.79 -34.85 8.07
C LYS A 30 -47.64 -34.23 6.95
N LYS A 31 -47.96 -32.93 7.04
CA LYS A 31 -48.65 -32.19 5.98
C LYS A 31 -47.88 -32.19 4.64
N TYR A 32 -46.56 -32.31 4.71
CA TYR A 32 -45.64 -32.19 3.58
C TYR A 32 -44.96 -33.51 3.20
N GLU A 33 -45.39 -34.63 3.78
CA GLU A 33 -44.90 -35.99 3.51
C GLU A 33 -44.92 -36.30 1.99
N TYR A 34 -46.02 -35.97 1.32
CA TYR A 34 -46.20 -36.10 -0.14
C TYR A 34 -45.38 -35.13 -1.01
N VAL A 35 -44.56 -34.23 -0.43
CA VAL A 35 -43.66 -33.36 -1.21
C VAL A 35 -42.52 -34.16 -1.81
N LEU A 36 -41.96 -35.14 -1.07
CA LEU A 36 -40.87 -35.99 -1.58
C LEU A 36 -41.32 -36.79 -2.82
N GLU A 37 -42.56 -37.30 -2.81
CA GLU A 37 -43.16 -38.00 -3.94
C GLU A 37 -43.40 -37.11 -5.17
N ARG A 38 -43.44 -35.79 -4.99
CA ARG A 38 -43.70 -34.77 -6.04
C ARG A 38 -42.45 -34.09 -6.57
N ILE A 39 -41.33 -34.17 -5.86
CA ILE A 39 -40.05 -33.65 -6.34
C ILE A 39 -39.62 -34.45 -7.59
N ARG A 40 -39.29 -33.72 -8.66
CA ARG A 40 -38.73 -34.26 -9.92
C ARG A 40 -37.30 -33.82 -10.18
N ILE A 41 -36.84 -32.79 -9.48
CA ILE A 41 -35.50 -32.23 -9.56
C ILE A 41 -35.01 -32.05 -8.13
N ASN A 42 -33.86 -32.63 -7.74
CA ASN A 42 -33.35 -32.49 -6.38
C ASN A 42 -32.96 -31.01 -6.08
N PRO A 43 -33.50 -30.39 -5.03
CA PRO A 43 -33.18 -29.02 -4.65
C PRO A 43 -31.88 -28.91 -3.83
N ILE A 44 -31.37 -30.03 -3.32
CA ILE A 44 -30.12 -30.13 -2.54
C ILE A 44 -29.21 -31.24 -3.10
N GLN A 45 -27.93 -31.21 -2.75
CA GLN A 45 -26.95 -32.22 -3.16
C GLN A 45 -27.34 -33.65 -2.74
N ILE A 46 -27.22 -34.62 -3.65
CA ILE A 46 -27.44 -36.05 -3.36
C ILE A 46 -26.16 -36.67 -2.82
N THR A 47 -26.28 -37.42 -1.73
CA THR A 47 -25.21 -38.17 -1.04
C THR A 47 -25.68 -39.60 -0.77
N PRO A 48 -24.77 -40.57 -0.49
CA PRO A 48 -25.15 -41.96 -0.21
C PRO A 48 -26.19 -42.10 0.91
N GLN A 49 -26.16 -41.19 1.88
CA GLN A 49 -27.04 -41.19 3.05
C GLN A 49 -28.45 -40.65 2.73
N ASN A 50 -28.59 -39.73 1.77
CA ASN A 50 -29.85 -39.00 1.51
C ASN A 50 -30.57 -39.40 0.20
N THR A 51 -30.01 -40.30 -0.62
CA THR A 51 -30.60 -40.76 -1.89
C THR A 51 -32.07 -41.21 -1.77
N HIS A 52 -32.45 -41.78 -0.62
CA HIS A 52 -33.82 -42.22 -0.33
C HIS A 52 -34.87 -41.09 -0.31
N LEU A 53 -34.46 -39.82 -0.18
CA LEU A 53 -35.35 -38.65 -0.19
C LEU A 53 -35.85 -38.26 -1.59
N PHE A 54 -35.30 -38.85 -2.66
CA PHE A 54 -35.61 -38.48 -4.05
C PHE A 54 -36.17 -39.66 -4.86
N PRO A 55 -37.25 -40.34 -4.40
CA PRO A 55 -37.71 -41.60 -4.98
C PRO A 55 -38.20 -41.47 -6.44
N ASN A 56 -38.78 -40.31 -6.79
CA ASN A 56 -39.39 -40.05 -8.10
C ASN A 56 -38.59 -39.00 -8.92
N ILE A 57 -37.26 -38.96 -8.76
CA ILE A 57 -36.41 -38.00 -9.47
C ILE A 57 -36.34 -38.31 -10.98
N GLN A 58 -36.62 -37.30 -11.81
CA GLN A 58 -36.55 -37.39 -13.28
C GLN A 58 -35.40 -36.56 -13.85
N THR A 59 -35.09 -35.40 -13.27
CA THR A 59 -33.88 -34.62 -13.59
C THR A 59 -32.96 -34.56 -12.38
N GLN A 60 -31.74 -35.10 -12.48
CA GLN A 60 -30.75 -34.91 -11.40
C GLN A 60 -30.00 -33.59 -11.58
N ASN A 61 -30.16 -32.68 -10.62
CA ASN A 61 -29.39 -31.45 -10.50
C ASN A 61 -28.07 -31.72 -9.77
N LEU A 62 -26.96 -31.43 -10.44
CA LEU A 62 -25.60 -31.57 -9.94
C LEU A 62 -25.07 -30.16 -9.61
N PHE A 63 -24.70 -29.94 -8.36
CA PHE A 63 -24.21 -28.68 -7.78
C PHE A 63 -22.67 -28.62 -7.76
N SER A 64 -21.98 -29.76 -7.85
CA SER A 64 -20.52 -29.83 -7.98
C SER A 64 -20.07 -30.89 -9.00
N PRO A 65 -18.84 -30.80 -9.54
CA PRO A 65 -18.27 -31.82 -10.42
C PRO A 65 -17.97 -33.16 -9.72
N PHE A 66 -18.08 -33.22 -8.39
CA PHE A 66 -17.86 -34.42 -7.60
C PHE A 66 -19.17 -35.09 -7.15
N ASP A 67 -20.33 -34.51 -7.46
CA ASP A 67 -21.63 -35.06 -7.07
C ASP A 67 -21.85 -36.45 -7.68
N ILE A 68 -22.39 -37.37 -6.87
CA ILE A 68 -22.71 -38.73 -7.31
C ILE A 68 -23.75 -38.66 -8.43
N GLN A 69 -23.39 -39.11 -9.63
CA GLN A 69 -24.36 -39.37 -10.69
C GLN A 69 -25.05 -40.70 -10.41
N LEU A 70 -26.38 -40.66 -10.26
CA LEU A 70 -27.18 -41.87 -10.03
C LEU A 70 -27.38 -42.61 -11.36
N THR A 71 -27.04 -43.89 -11.40
CA THR A 71 -27.14 -44.75 -12.60
C THR A 71 -28.53 -45.39 -12.78
N ASN A 72 -29.57 -44.81 -12.15
CA ASN A 72 -30.93 -45.34 -12.20
C ASN A 72 -31.61 -44.99 -13.53
N THR A 73 -32.29 -45.96 -14.16
CA THR A 73 -33.03 -45.82 -15.41
C THR A 73 -34.21 -44.83 -15.35
N ALA A 74 -34.60 -44.37 -14.15
CA ALA A 74 -35.62 -43.34 -13.95
C ALA A 74 -35.15 -41.90 -14.23
N ILE A 75 -33.84 -41.65 -14.33
CA ILE A 75 -33.31 -40.30 -14.60
C ILE A 75 -33.32 -40.06 -16.11
N GLU A 76 -34.26 -39.22 -16.53
CA GLU A 76 -34.46 -38.78 -17.91
C GLU A 76 -33.42 -37.73 -18.34
N ARG A 77 -32.86 -36.97 -17.38
CA ARG A 77 -31.97 -35.83 -17.66
C ARG A 77 -31.03 -35.47 -16.51
N LEU A 78 -29.85 -34.95 -16.82
CA LEU A 78 -28.97 -34.25 -15.88
C LEU A 78 -29.07 -32.73 -16.07
N GLN A 79 -29.00 -31.99 -14.96
CA GLN A 79 -28.87 -30.54 -14.93
C GLN A 79 -27.59 -30.17 -14.18
N PHE A 80 -26.66 -29.49 -14.86
CA PHE A 80 -25.41 -29.03 -14.27
C PHE A 80 -25.56 -27.57 -13.82
N SER A 81 -25.50 -27.36 -12.51
CA SER A 81 -25.56 -26.04 -11.84
C SER A 81 -24.20 -25.55 -11.35
N TYR A 82 -23.10 -26.19 -11.77
CA TYR A 82 -21.73 -25.69 -11.65
C TYR A 82 -21.14 -25.35 -13.04
N PRO A 83 -20.00 -24.63 -13.13
CA PRO A 83 -19.36 -24.34 -14.40
C PRO A 83 -18.91 -25.60 -15.17
N VAL A 84 -19.39 -25.76 -16.40
CA VAL A 84 -19.11 -26.91 -17.28
C VAL A 84 -18.42 -26.43 -18.55
N THR A 85 -17.35 -27.10 -18.99
CA THR A 85 -16.62 -26.76 -20.23
C THR A 85 -17.52 -26.88 -21.46
N TYR A 86 -17.23 -26.12 -22.52
CA TYR A 86 -18.09 -26.11 -23.71
C TYR A 86 -18.08 -27.47 -24.43
N ASN A 87 -16.96 -28.18 -24.44
CA ASN A 87 -16.86 -29.56 -24.92
C ASN A 87 -17.83 -30.49 -24.19
N LYS A 88 -17.81 -30.47 -22.85
CA LYS A 88 -18.72 -31.27 -22.05
C LYS A 88 -20.16 -30.84 -22.30
N PHE A 89 -20.47 -29.54 -22.38
CA PHE A 89 -21.80 -29.08 -22.78
C PHE A 89 -22.27 -29.67 -24.13
N ILE A 90 -21.41 -29.75 -25.15
CA ILE A 90 -21.76 -30.36 -26.44
C ILE A 90 -22.01 -31.86 -26.34
N GLU A 91 -21.30 -32.58 -25.47
CA GLU A 91 -21.53 -34.00 -25.19
C GLU A 91 -22.83 -34.21 -24.39
N GLU A 92 -23.06 -33.43 -23.34
CA GLU A 92 -24.24 -33.46 -22.48
C GLU A 92 -25.51 -33.07 -23.26
N LYS A 93 -25.43 -32.08 -24.17
CA LYS A 93 -26.54 -31.66 -25.03
C LYS A 93 -27.06 -32.77 -25.94
N LYS A 94 -26.22 -33.73 -26.36
CA LYS A 94 -26.67 -34.91 -27.13
C LYS A 94 -27.57 -35.84 -26.32
N HIS A 95 -27.41 -35.83 -25.00
CA HIS A 95 -28.21 -36.57 -24.04
C HIS A 95 -29.38 -35.73 -23.49
N PHE A 96 -29.71 -34.60 -24.15
CA PHE A 96 -30.71 -33.61 -23.72
C PHE A 96 -30.44 -32.96 -22.35
N ASN A 97 -29.23 -33.12 -21.79
CA ASN A 97 -28.85 -32.58 -20.49
C ASN A 97 -28.67 -31.05 -20.53
N VAL A 98 -28.92 -30.38 -19.41
CA VAL A 98 -28.91 -28.91 -19.30
C VAL A 98 -27.69 -28.45 -18.52
N CYS A 99 -26.76 -27.75 -19.17
CA CYS A 99 -25.69 -27.03 -18.47
C CYS A 99 -26.07 -25.56 -18.33
N ARG A 100 -26.20 -25.06 -17.10
CA ARG A 100 -26.61 -23.65 -16.84
C ARG A 100 -25.45 -22.67 -17.03
N PHE A 101 -24.25 -23.05 -16.60
CA PHE A 101 -23.06 -22.20 -16.60
C PHE A 101 -22.00 -22.77 -17.53
N VAL A 102 -22.17 -22.55 -18.84
CA VAL A 102 -21.20 -23.06 -19.84
C VAL A 102 -19.98 -22.14 -19.89
N LYS A 103 -18.80 -22.75 -19.72
CA LYS A 103 -17.50 -22.10 -19.65
C LYS A 103 -16.72 -22.37 -20.93
N TYR A 104 -16.24 -21.35 -21.63
CA TYR A 104 -15.37 -21.51 -22.80
C TYR A 104 -13.92 -21.53 -22.36
N THR A 105 -13.29 -22.69 -22.41
CA THR A 105 -11.91 -22.92 -21.99
C THR A 105 -10.93 -22.85 -23.15
N LYS A 106 -9.63 -22.79 -22.85
CA LYS A 106 -8.56 -22.86 -23.86
C LYS A 106 -8.64 -24.16 -24.69
N GLU A 107 -9.01 -25.28 -24.07
CA GLU A 107 -9.19 -26.57 -24.75
C GLU A 107 -10.39 -26.53 -25.70
N ASP A 108 -11.50 -25.91 -25.26
CA ASP A 108 -12.66 -25.68 -26.11
C ASP A 108 -12.31 -24.82 -27.32
N ARG A 109 -11.57 -23.72 -27.11
CA ARG A 109 -11.10 -22.85 -28.20
C ARG A 109 -10.22 -23.59 -29.22
N LEU A 110 -9.32 -24.47 -28.75
CA LEU A 110 -8.48 -25.29 -29.63
C LEU A 110 -9.30 -26.32 -30.44
N LYS A 111 -10.45 -26.77 -29.92
CA LYS A 111 -11.31 -27.78 -30.55
C LYS A 111 -12.40 -27.19 -31.46
N TYR A 112 -12.99 -26.07 -31.07
CA TYR A 112 -14.16 -25.46 -31.70
C TYR A 112 -13.86 -24.13 -32.42
N GLY A 113 -12.63 -23.62 -32.30
CA GLY A 113 -12.17 -22.39 -32.94
C GLY A 113 -12.29 -21.16 -32.06
N ASN A 114 -11.96 -20.00 -32.63
CA ASN A 114 -11.85 -18.75 -31.88
C ASN A 114 -13.18 -17.97 -31.74
N THR A 115 -14.24 -18.38 -32.46
CA THR A 115 -15.59 -17.81 -32.30
C THR A 115 -16.23 -18.30 -31.00
N ILE A 116 -16.62 -17.39 -30.11
CA ILE A 116 -17.26 -17.75 -28.84
C ILE A 116 -18.74 -18.11 -29.09
N PRO A 117 -19.23 -19.30 -28.70
CA PRO A 117 -20.62 -19.68 -28.90
C PRO A 117 -21.63 -18.89 -28.04
N GLN A 118 -22.80 -18.58 -28.61
CA GLN A 118 -23.85 -17.75 -27.98
C GLN A 118 -24.36 -18.26 -26.61
N ASN A 119 -24.20 -19.55 -26.32
CA ASN A 119 -24.64 -20.16 -25.07
C ASN A 119 -23.54 -20.20 -23.98
N VAL A 120 -22.40 -19.53 -24.18
CA VAL A 120 -21.33 -19.39 -23.19
C VAL A 120 -21.72 -18.33 -22.16
N TYR A 121 -21.61 -18.69 -20.88
CA TYR A 121 -21.82 -17.83 -19.72
C TYR A 121 -20.50 -17.20 -19.24
N CYS A 122 -19.40 -17.95 -19.33
CA CYS A 122 -18.10 -17.59 -18.76
C CYS A 122 -16.94 -17.84 -19.74
N ILE A 123 -16.03 -16.89 -19.89
CA ILE A 123 -14.73 -17.09 -20.56
C ILE A 123 -13.69 -17.46 -19.51
N ASP A 124 -13.03 -18.62 -19.67
CA ASP A 124 -12.07 -19.12 -18.69
C ASP A 124 -10.75 -18.34 -18.67
N ASN A 125 -10.04 -18.50 -17.57
CA ASN A 125 -8.68 -18.03 -17.39
C ASN A 125 -7.80 -18.50 -18.54
N ASN A 126 -6.95 -17.62 -19.07
CA ASN A 126 -6.02 -17.93 -20.16
C ASN A 126 -6.68 -18.51 -21.44
N CYS A 127 -8.00 -18.41 -21.63
CA CYS A 127 -8.73 -19.06 -22.73
C CYS A 127 -8.21 -18.64 -24.12
N PHE A 128 -8.19 -17.34 -24.36
CA PHE A 128 -7.66 -16.67 -25.54
C PHE A 128 -6.19 -16.23 -25.39
N LYS A 129 -5.47 -16.74 -24.38
CA LYS A 129 -4.06 -16.42 -24.21
C LYS A 129 -3.23 -16.84 -25.42
N ASN A 130 -2.39 -15.94 -25.92
CA ASN A 130 -1.63 -16.09 -27.16
C ASN A 130 -2.52 -16.41 -28.39
N CYS A 131 -3.78 -15.95 -28.42
CA CYS A 131 -4.63 -16.09 -29.60
C CYS A 131 -4.07 -15.28 -30.77
N LYS A 132 -4.14 -15.82 -32.00
CA LYS A 132 -3.62 -15.17 -33.21
C LYS A 132 -4.66 -14.34 -33.98
N GLU A 133 -5.93 -14.38 -33.58
CA GLU A 133 -6.99 -13.63 -34.24
C GLU A 133 -6.86 -12.13 -34.00
N HIS A 134 -7.28 -11.35 -35.00
CA HIS A 134 -7.34 -9.89 -34.91
C HIS A 134 -8.65 -9.38 -34.28
N VAL A 135 -9.73 -10.14 -34.32
CA VAL A 135 -11.03 -9.76 -33.72
C VAL A 135 -11.62 -10.98 -33.00
N VAL A 136 -12.18 -10.78 -31.81
CA VAL A 136 -12.96 -11.80 -31.09
C VAL A 136 -14.26 -11.16 -30.62
N GLU A 137 -15.38 -11.63 -31.15
CA GLU A 137 -16.72 -11.21 -30.72
C GLU A 137 -17.10 -11.91 -29.41
N ILE A 138 -17.54 -11.13 -28.41
CA ILE A 138 -18.05 -11.65 -27.13
C ILE A 138 -19.59 -11.64 -27.18
N PRO A 139 -20.27 -12.81 -27.11
CA PRO A 139 -21.72 -12.89 -27.10
C PRO A 139 -22.37 -12.24 -25.88
N PHE A 140 -23.57 -11.69 -26.05
CA PHE A 140 -24.40 -11.15 -24.96
C PHE A 140 -24.79 -12.19 -23.89
N GLY A 141 -24.64 -13.49 -24.17
CA GLY A 141 -24.79 -14.54 -23.16
C GLY A 141 -23.70 -14.55 -22.08
N VAL A 142 -22.52 -13.96 -22.37
CA VAL A 142 -21.38 -13.92 -21.45
C VAL A 142 -21.64 -12.91 -20.34
N GLN A 143 -21.50 -13.37 -19.09
CA GLN A 143 -21.62 -12.53 -17.89
C GLN A 143 -20.29 -12.42 -17.12
N VAL A 144 -19.32 -13.29 -17.44
CA VAL A 144 -18.11 -13.53 -16.65
C VAL A 144 -16.88 -13.66 -17.56
N ILE A 145 -15.82 -12.92 -17.27
CA ILE A 145 -14.51 -13.10 -17.90
C ILE A 145 -13.45 -13.22 -16.81
N LEU A 146 -12.71 -14.34 -16.79
CA LEU A 146 -11.76 -14.67 -15.72
C LEU A 146 -10.31 -14.20 -16.04
N ASN A 147 -9.38 -14.45 -15.11
CA ASN A 147 -8.04 -13.84 -15.12
C ASN A 147 -7.18 -14.28 -16.32
N ASP A 148 -6.32 -13.39 -16.82
CA ASP A 148 -5.49 -13.62 -18.02
C ASP A 148 -6.28 -14.05 -19.29
N ALA A 149 -7.62 -13.92 -19.35
CA ALA A 149 -8.45 -14.56 -20.39
C ALA A 149 -7.98 -14.31 -21.82
N PHE A 150 -7.50 -13.11 -22.13
CA PHE A 150 -7.01 -12.69 -23.44
C PHE A 150 -5.50 -12.37 -23.47
N LYS A 151 -4.75 -12.65 -22.39
CA LYS A 151 -3.33 -12.30 -22.21
C LYS A 151 -2.48 -12.59 -23.45
N CYS A 152 -1.71 -11.61 -23.91
CA CYS A 152 -0.82 -11.73 -25.07
C CYS A 152 -1.52 -12.15 -26.38
N ALA A 153 -2.82 -11.89 -26.54
CA ALA A 153 -3.52 -12.11 -27.80
C ALA A 153 -3.17 -11.03 -28.85
N HIS A 154 -3.23 -11.42 -30.12
CA HIS A 154 -3.00 -10.59 -31.29
C HIS A 154 -4.23 -9.74 -31.70
N ILE A 155 -5.25 -9.70 -30.83
CA ILE A 155 -6.49 -8.93 -31.04
C ILE A 155 -6.17 -7.45 -31.25
N GLN A 156 -6.89 -6.82 -32.16
CA GLN A 156 -6.80 -5.39 -32.50
C GLN A 156 -7.97 -4.63 -31.86
N GLU A 157 -9.19 -5.15 -31.95
CA GLU A 157 -10.35 -4.53 -31.33
C GLU A 157 -11.19 -5.58 -30.57
N ILE A 158 -11.76 -5.17 -29.43
CA ILE A 158 -12.68 -6.02 -28.66
C ILE A 158 -13.77 -5.19 -27.95
N ALA A 159 -15.02 -5.63 -28.09
CA ALA A 159 -16.16 -5.04 -27.40
C ALA A 159 -16.66 -6.00 -26.31
N ILE A 160 -16.67 -5.55 -25.06
CA ILE A 160 -17.20 -6.32 -23.93
C ILE A 160 -18.67 -5.90 -23.71
N PRO A 161 -19.64 -6.83 -23.82
CA PRO A 161 -21.06 -6.49 -23.76
C PRO A 161 -21.54 -6.14 -22.34
N ASP A 162 -22.59 -5.33 -22.25
CA ASP A 162 -23.23 -4.87 -21.00
C ASP A 162 -23.77 -5.97 -20.09
N SER A 163 -23.88 -7.20 -20.61
CA SER A 163 -24.18 -8.41 -19.84
C SER A 163 -23.04 -8.84 -18.91
N VAL A 164 -21.81 -8.40 -19.16
CA VAL A 164 -20.63 -8.75 -18.37
C VAL A 164 -20.62 -7.97 -17.05
N THR A 165 -20.75 -8.71 -15.96
CA THR A 165 -20.80 -8.16 -14.58
C THR A 165 -19.49 -8.30 -13.83
N PHE A 166 -18.56 -9.10 -14.34
CA PHE A 166 -17.26 -9.37 -13.72
C PHE A 166 -16.15 -9.52 -14.77
N LEU A 167 -15.04 -8.86 -14.49
CA LEU A 167 -13.77 -8.96 -15.20
C LEU A 167 -12.68 -9.42 -14.21
N GLY A 168 -11.83 -10.33 -14.63
CA GLY A 168 -10.67 -10.82 -13.87
C GLY A 168 -9.39 -10.03 -14.11
N ASP A 169 -8.43 -10.16 -13.20
CA ASP A 169 -7.12 -9.50 -13.29
C ASP A 169 -6.29 -10.00 -14.49
N CYS A 170 -5.33 -9.20 -14.94
CA CYS A 170 -4.44 -9.51 -16.07
C CYS A 170 -5.14 -9.76 -17.43
N MET A 171 -6.45 -9.47 -17.58
CA MET A 171 -7.27 -9.95 -18.69
C MET A 171 -6.67 -9.75 -20.09
N PHE A 172 -6.16 -8.57 -20.43
CA PHE A 172 -5.51 -8.23 -21.71
C PHE A 172 -3.99 -8.01 -21.58
N ASN A 173 -3.38 -8.44 -20.48
CA ASN A 173 -1.95 -8.20 -20.22
C ASN A 173 -1.09 -8.68 -21.41
N GLY A 174 -0.24 -7.84 -21.98
CA GLY A 174 0.63 -8.14 -23.12
C GLY A 174 -0.05 -8.23 -24.48
N CYS A 175 -1.31 -7.81 -24.64
CA CYS A 175 -1.98 -7.72 -25.95
C CYS A 175 -1.37 -6.60 -26.81
N THR A 176 -0.20 -6.85 -27.38
CA THR A 176 0.60 -5.83 -28.08
C THR A 176 -0.07 -5.23 -29.32
N ASN A 177 -1.03 -5.93 -29.92
CA ASN A 177 -1.77 -5.45 -31.10
C ASN A 177 -3.08 -4.70 -30.77
N LEU A 178 -3.53 -4.70 -29.51
CA LEU A 178 -4.85 -4.18 -29.13
C LEU A 178 -4.86 -2.66 -29.29
N THR A 179 -5.66 -2.15 -30.22
CA THR A 179 -5.81 -0.72 -30.51
C THR A 179 -7.09 -0.11 -29.94
N ARG A 180 -8.16 -0.90 -29.73
CA ARG A 180 -9.45 -0.42 -29.21
C ARG A 180 -10.10 -1.44 -28.27
N VAL A 181 -10.65 -0.95 -27.16
CA VAL A 181 -11.51 -1.73 -26.26
C VAL A 181 -12.77 -0.93 -25.91
N THR A 182 -13.93 -1.60 -25.89
CA THR A 182 -15.18 -1.04 -25.35
C THR A 182 -15.54 -1.78 -24.06
N LEU A 183 -15.70 -1.03 -22.97
CA LEU A 183 -16.02 -1.56 -21.64
C LEU A 183 -17.54 -1.55 -21.35
N PRO A 184 -18.07 -2.45 -20.49
CA PRO A 184 -19.49 -2.51 -20.18
C PRO A 184 -20.00 -1.26 -19.45
N SER A 185 -21.16 -0.74 -19.84
CA SER A 185 -21.79 0.44 -19.23
C SER A 185 -22.14 0.27 -17.75
N SER A 186 -22.25 -0.97 -17.28
CA SER A 186 -22.58 -1.34 -15.89
C SER A 186 -21.36 -1.66 -15.02
N LEU A 187 -20.14 -1.66 -15.58
CA LEU A 187 -18.90 -2.09 -14.93
C LEU A 187 -18.56 -1.26 -13.69
N LYS A 188 -18.33 -1.91 -12.54
CA LYS A 188 -18.03 -1.22 -11.27
C LYS A 188 -16.55 -0.98 -10.99
N TYR A 189 -15.67 -1.77 -11.59
CA TYR A 189 -14.24 -1.76 -11.27
C TYR A 189 -13.44 -2.29 -12.46
N ILE A 190 -12.29 -1.67 -12.72
CA ILE A 190 -11.32 -2.15 -13.71
C ILE A 190 -10.25 -2.97 -12.98
N PRO A 191 -10.03 -4.25 -13.32
CA PRO A 191 -9.11 -5.13 -12.60
C PRO A 191 -7.63 -4.74 -12.65
N SER A 192 -6.85 -5.33 -11.74
CA SER A 192 -5.41 -5.11 -11.66
C SER A 192 -4.71 -5.73 -12.88
N GLN A 193 -3.67 -5.05 -13.38
CA GLN A 193 -2.90 -5.45 -14.57
C GLN A 193 -3.72 -5.72 -15.85
N THR A 194 -4.96 -5.22 -15.96
CA THR A 194 -5.88 -5.52 -17.07
C THR A 194 -5.27 -5.26 -18.45
N PHE A 195 -4.61 -4.10 -18.64
CA PHE A 195 -4.06 -3.60 -19.89
C PHE A 195 -2.53 -3.46 -19.88
N LYS A 196 -1.85 -3.97 -18.86
CA LYS A 196 -0.38 -3.98 -18.74
C LYS A 196 0.27 -4.52 -20.03
N LYS A 197 1.33 -3.92 -20.58
CA LYS A 197 1.98 -4.33 -21.87
C LYS A 197 1.10 -4.27 -23.13
N CYS A 198 0.02 -3.50 -23.16
CA CYS A 198 -0.77 -3.27 -24.39
C CYS A 198 -0.17 -2.16 -25.26
N VAL A 199 1.00 -2.39 -25.89
CA VAL A 199 1.80 -1.35 -26.60
C VAL A 199 1.07 -0.62 -27.75
N SER A 200 -0.06 -1.11 -28.26
CA SER A 200 -0.85 -0.45 -29.32
C SER A 200 -2.11 0.28 -28.83
N LEU A 201 -2.46 0.18 -27.55
CA LEU A 201 -3.78 0.58 -27.03
C LEU A 201 -3.82 2.06 -26.70
N LYS A 202 -4.15 2.92 -27.68
CA LYS A 202 -3.97 4.39 -27.54
C LYS A 202 -4.99 5.11 -26.67
N GLU A 203 -6.20 4.58 -26.55
CA GLU A 203 -7.32 5.22 -25.85
C GLU A 203 -8.22 4.16 -25.18
N VAL A 204 -8.78 4.48 -24.02
CA VAL A 204 -9.81 3.67 -23.34
C VAL A 204 -10.85 4.61 -22.73
N GLU A 205 -12.12 4.44 -23.12
CA GLU A 205 -13.25 5.11 -22.47
C GLU A 205 -13.59 4.39 -21.15
N ILE A 206 -13.63 5.15 -20.05
CA ILE A 206 -13.93 4.63 -18.71
C ILE A 206 -15.43 4.83 -18.42
N PRO A 207 -16.23 3.75 -18.25
CA PRO A 207 -17.66 3.88 -18.00
C PRO A 207 -17.95 4.65 -16.71
N SER A 208 -18.96 5.52 -16.73
CA SER A 208 -19.37 6.37 -15.59
C SER A 208 -19.86 5.60 -14.36
N SER A 209 -20.06 4.29 -14.47
CA SER A 209 -20.43 3.38 -13.39
C SER A 209 -19.25 2.79 -12.63
N VAL A 210 -18.02 2.98 -13.12
CA VAL A 210 -16.76 2.56 -12.49
C VAL A 210 -16.49 3.42 -11.26
N THR A 211 -16.05 2.79 -10.17
CA THR A 211 -15.65 3.47 -8.92
C THR A 211 -14.22 3.13 -8.49
N ALA A 212 -13.51 2.25 -9.21
CA ALA A 212 -12.11 1.92 -8.91
C ALA A 212 -11.31 1.41 -10.13
N ILE A 213 -10.01 1.71 -10.15
CA ILE A 213 -9.01 1.17 -11.10
C ILE A 213 -7.94 0.42 -10.29
N GLY A 214 -7.69 -0.84 -10.66
CA GLY A 214 -6.80 -1.76 -9.97
C GLY A 214 -5.31 -1.44 -10.06
N TYR A 215 -4.51 -2.18 -9.28
CA TYR A 215 -3.05 -2.05 -9.23
C TYR A 215 -2.43 -2.34 -10.61
N ASP A 216 -1.47 -1.52 -11.04
CA ASP A 216 -0.65 -1.80 -12.23
C ASP A 216 -1.48 -2.04 -13.53
N CYS A 217 -2.71 -1.48 -13.57
CA CYS A 217 -3.72 -1.75 -14.59
C CYS A 217 -3.23 -1.51 -16.01
N PHE A 218 -2.54 -0.40 -16.25
CA PHE A 218 -1.99 0.04 -17.53
C PHE A 218 -0.45 0.11 -17.48
N GLY A 219 0.22 -0.75 -16.72
CA GLY A 219 1.68 -0.68 -16.56
C GLY A 219 2.52 -1.36 -17.65
N ASP A 220 3.85 -1.42 -17.45
CA ASP A 220 4.93 -1.88 -18.32
C ASP A 220 4.67 -1.62 -19.82
N ASP A 221 5.15 -0.50 -20.37
CA ASP A 221 5.09 -0.17 -21.80
C ASP A 221 3.67 -0.24 -22.41
N CYS A 222 2.63 0.05 -21.62
CA CYS A 222 1.27 0.16 -22.16
C CYS A 222 1.17 1.37 -23.09
N GLY A 223 0.72 1.16 -24.33
CA GLY A 223 0.62 2.17 -25.40
C GLY A 223 -0.50 3.20 -25.21
N ILE A 224 -1.12 3.24 -24.03
CA ILE A 224 -2.15 4.22 -23.67
C ILE A 224 -1.56 5.61 -23.84
N LEU A 225 -2.20 6.45 -24.65
CA LEU A 225 -1.77 7.83 -24.84
C LEU A 225 -2.58 8.73 -23.92
N SER A 226 -3.91 8.60 -23.92
CA SER A 226 -4.81 9.43 -23.13
C SER A 226 -5.80 8.60 -22.30
N ILE A 227 -6.03 9.00 -21.05
CA ILE A 227 -7.10 8.49 -20.19
C ILE A 227 -7.77 9.60 -19.39
N VAL A 228 -9.09 9.48 -19.14
CA VAL A 228 -9.88 10.41 -18.34
C VAL A 228 -10.49 9.66 -17.14
N VAL A 229 -10.29 10.18 -15.93
CA VAL A 229 -10.65 9.53 -14.67
C VAL A 229 -11.70 10.38 -13.92
N THR A 230 -12.99 10.05 -14.05
CA THR A 230 -14.14 10.84 -13.55
C THR A 230 -14.39 10.76 -12.04
N PRO A 231 -15.01 11.77 -11.39
CA PRO A 231 -15.11 11.85 -9.93
C PRO A 231 -15.65 10.60 -9.24
N ASN A 232 -15.08 10.27 -8.08
CA ASN A 232 -15.35 9.08 -7.26
C ASN A 232 -14.73 7.77 -7.79
N ILE A 233 -13.68 7.84 -8.63
CA ILE A 233 -12.91 6.66 -9.04
C ILE A 233 -11.63 6.57 -8.19
N CYS A 234 -11.57 5.57 -7.31
CA CYS A 234 -10.37 5.26 -6.53
C CYS A 234 -9.31 4.60 -7.43
N VAL A 235 -8.18 5.27 -7.66
CA VAL A 235 -7.05 4.73 -8.43
C VAL A 235 -6.03 4.10 -7.48
N SER A 236 -5.69 2.83 -7.70
CA SER A 236 -4.72 2.08 -6.90
C SER A 236 -3.27 2.47 -7.19
N LEU A 237 -2.34 2.01 -6.35
CA LEU A 237 -0.90 2.17 -6.54
C LEU A 237 -0.47 1.64 -7.93
N ASN A 238 0.56 2.26 -8.53
CA ASN A 238 1.20 1.83 -9.78
C ASN A 238 0.28 1.70 -11.01
N ALA A 239 -0.97 2.19 -10.98
CA ALA A 239 -2.01 1.88 -11.99
C ALA A 239 -1.65 2.12 -13.48
N PHE A 240 -0.59 2.85 -13.79
CA PHE A 240 -0.05 3.19 -15.11
C PHE A 240 1.48 3.04 -15.21
N GLU A 241 2.15 2.36 -14.27
CA GLU A 241 3.62 2.32 -14.14
C GLU A 241 4.34 1.92 -15.44
N SER A 242 5.23 2.76 -15.97
CA SER A 242 6.03 2.60 -17.20
C SER A 242 5.22 2.64 -18.52
N SER A 243 4.04 3.24 -18.54
CA SER A 243 3.26 3.41 -19.79
C SER A 243 3.78 4.53 -20.71
N ASP A 244 3.40 4.44 -21.99
CA ASP A 244 3.53 5.49 -23.02
C ASP A 244 2.53 6.65 -22.82
N LEU A 245 1.82 6.66 -21.69
CA LEU A 245 0.83 7.65 -21.30
C LEU A 245 1.38 9.03 -21.55
N ASN A 246 0.80 9.73 -22.53
CA ASN A 246 1.18 11.08 -22.91
C ASN A 246 0.15 12.12 -22.49
N HIS A 247 -0.96 11.69 -21.88
CA HIS A 247 -2.04 12.51 -21.38
C HIS A 247 -2.82 11.77 -20.29
N ILE A 248 -3.10 12.40 -19.17
CA ILE A 248 -3.99 11.82 -18.15
C ILE A 248 -4.82 12.87 -17.47
N GLU A 249 -6.13 12.76 -17.61
CA GLU A 249 -7.09 13.74 -17.12
C GLU A 249 -7.79 13.28 -15.83
N PHE A 250 -7.39 13.77 -14.67
CA PHE A 250 -8.05 13.42 -13.41
C PHE A 250 -9.24 14.35 -13.15
N ILE A 251 -10.44 13.96 -13.61
CA ILE A 251 -11.64 14.74 -13.36
C ILE A 251 -12.15 14.51 -11.93
N GLY A 252 -12.36 15.58 -11.16
CA GLY A 252 -13.19 15.54 -9.95
C GLY A 252 -12.64 14.77 -8.74
N GLN A 253 -11.41 14.25 -8.77
CA GLN A 253 -10.96 13.28 -7.75
C GLN A 253 -10.75 13.88 -6.35
N VAL A 254 -10.98 13.03 -5.35
CA VAL A 254 -10.75 13.34 -3.92
C VAL A 254 -9.44 12.74 -3.42
N TYR A 255 -9.11 11.54 -3.89
CA TYR A 255 -7.91 10.78 -3.50
C TYR A 255 -7.26 10.14 -4.73
N ILE A 256 -5.94 10.19 -4.79
CA ILE A 256 -5.08 9.51 -5.77
C ILE A 256 -3.99 8.82 -4.94
N ALA A 257 -3.71 7.54 -5.21
CA ALA A 257 -2.71 6.78 -4.48
C ALA A 257 -1.28 7.12 -4.92
N ASP A 258 -0.29 6.60 -4.19
CA ASP A 258 1.12 6.76 -4.52
C ASP A 258 1.53 5.91 -5.75
N TYR A 259 2.61 6.29 -6.43
CA TYR A 259 3.26 5.53 -7.51
C TYR A 259 2.42 5.27 -8.78
N VAL A 260 1.25 5.89 -8.89
CA VAL A 260 0.23 5.69 -9.95
C VAL A 260 0.75 5.67 -11.40
N CYS A 261 1.69 6.53 -11.79
CA CYS A 261 2.34 6.63 -13.12
C CYS A 261 3.88 6.55 -13.03
N ARG A 262 4.41 5.76 -12.09
CA ARG A 262 5.87 5.52 -11.90
C ARG A 262 6.56 5.15 -13.23
N TYR A 263 7.79 5.61 -13.48
CA TYR A 263 8.54 5.34 -14.74
C TYR A 263 7.90 5.71 -16.12
N CYS A 264 6.78 6.45 -16.22
CA CYS A 264 6.16 6.82 -17.51
C CYS A 264 7.01 7.78 -18.38
N LEU A 265 7.89 7.23 -19.23
CA LEU A 265 8.92 8.03 -19.93
C LEU A 265 8.37 9.12 -20.87
N VAL A 266 7.14 8.99 -21.38
CA VAL A 266 6.57 9.80 -22.49
C VAL A 266 5.44 10.76 -22.05
N LEU A 267 5.37 11.14 -20.77
CA LEU A 267 4.23 11.84 -20.15
C LEU A 267 3.94 13.28 -20.62
N GLY A 268 3.46 13.38 -21.85
CA GLY A 268 3.17 14.61 -22.58
C GLY A 268 2.28 15.65 -21.89
N VAL A 269 1.19 15.31 -21.19
CA VAL A 269 0.09 16.25 -20.90
C VAL A 269 -0.83 15.77 -19.74
N THR A 270 -0.37 15.83 -18.50
CA THR A 270 -1.14 15.40 -17.32
C THR A 270 -2.16 16.49 -16.91
N ARG A 271 -3.47 16.31 -17.18
CA ARG A 271 -4.57 17.29 -16.97
C ARG A 271 -5.51 16.99 -15.80
N PHE A 272 -5.14 17.31 -14.58
CA PHE A 272 -6.11 17.31 -13.47
C PHE A 272 -7.27 18.30 -13.75
N ILE A 273 -8.56 17.88 -13.68
CA ILE A 273 -9.73 18.77 -13.89
C ILE A 273 -10.82 18.60 -12.80
N ASN A 274 -10.85 19.50 -11.84
CA ASN A 274 -11.66 19.56 -10.62
C ASN A 274 -11.23 18.61 -9.46
N VAL A 275 -9.92 18.33 -9.32
CA VAL A 275 -9.40 17.53 -8.18
C VAL A 275 -9.57 18.27 -6.85
N ASN A 276 -10.50 17.77 -6.05
CA ASN A 276 -10.90 18.31 -4.77
C ASN A 276 -10.43 17.42 -3.62
N ASN A 277 -9.28 17.77 -3.05
CA ASN A 277 -8.86 17.43 -1.67
C ASN A 277 -7.80 16.33 -1.45
N LEU A 278 -6.75 16.35 -2.28
CA LEU A 278 -5.50 15.63 -2.06
C LEU A 278 -4.76 16.10 -0.78
N ASN A 279 -5.03 15.44 0.35
CA ASN A 279 -4.32 15.65 1.62
C ASN A 279 -4.48 14.41 2.54
N THR A 280 -3.69 13.35 2.33
CA THR A 280 -3.04 12.53 3.38
C THR A 280 -2.43 11.26 2.83
N LEU A 281 -1.11 11.13 3.01
CA LEU A 281 -0.44 9.85 3.26
C LEU A 281 0.69 10.10 4.26
N MET A 282 0.87 9.13 5.18
CA MET A 282 2.11 8.83 5.93
C MET A 282 1.77 7.89 7.10
N SER A 283 1.96 6.59 6.90
CA SER A 283 2.51 5.66 7.91
C SER A 283 2.49 4.20 7.42
N HIS A 284 3.63 3.63 6.99
CA HIS A 284 4.44 2.78 7.89
C HIS A 284 5.67 2.10 7.22
N HIS A 285 6.70 1.89 8.07
CA HIS A 285 7.81 0.93 7.95
C HIS A 285 8.92 1.11 6.89
N HIS A 286 9.93 1.93 7.21
CA HIS A 286 11.19 1.42 7.79
C HIS A 286 12.10 2.58 8.25
N PHE A 287 12.09 2.94 9.55
CA PHE A 287 13.24 3.53 10.26
C PHE A 287 12.98 3.48 11.78
N LYS A 288 14.00 3.08 12.56
CA LYS A 288 14.01 3.15 14.03
C LYS A 288 14.98 4.24 14.47
N SER A 289 14.50 5.48 14.54
CA SER A 289 15.10 6.54 15.35
C SER A 289 14.02 7.56 15.73
N SER A 290 14.35 8.45 16.67
CA SER A 290 13.42 9.29 17.41
C SER A 290 12.79 10.44 16.60
N THR A 291 11.59 10.84 17.04
CA THR A 291 11.02 12.21 16.93
C THR A 291 11.12 12.91 15.58
N HIS A 292 10.06 12.85 14.75
CA HIS A 292 9.48 14.02 14.08
C HIS A 292 8.02 13.71 13.67
N ARG A 293 7.11 14.66 13.94
CA ARG A 293 5.84 14.78 13.19
C ARG A 293 6.15 15.69 12.01
N HIS A 294 5.83 15.32 10.78
CA HIS A 294 5.32 16.20 9.70
C HIS A 294 5.05 15.36 8.45
N LEU A 295 4.34 15.95 7.48
CA LEU A 295 3.77 15.26 6.32
C LEU A 295 4.64 15.56 5.10
N LYS A 296 5.57 14.67 4.73
CA LYS A 296 6.26 14.77 3.43
C LYS A 296 5.26 14.44 2.33
N MET A 297 4.96 15.40 1.46
CA MET A 297 4.12 15.17 0.29
C MET A 297 4.96 15.14 -0.97
N HIS A 298 5.51 13.96 -1.20
CA HIS A 298 6.13 13.47 -2.43
C HIS A 298 5.20 13.60 -3.66
N PHE A 299 4.32 14.59 -3.88
CA PHE A 299 3.10 14.38 -4.71
C PHE A 299 3.33 13.84 -6.13
N LEU A 300 4.34 14.35 -6.85
CA LEU A 300 4.66 13.93 -8.21
C LEU A 300 5.79 12.90 -8.26
N THR A 301 6.58 12.72 -7.18
CA THR A 301 7.44 11.54 -6.96
C THR A 301 6.64 10.31 -6.50
N GLN A 302 5.48 10.55 -5.89
CA GLN A 302 4.39 9.61 -5.66
C GLN A 302 3.82 9.33 -7.02
N ILE A 303 3.08 10.21 -7.70
CA ILE A 303 2.51 9.84 -9.01
C ILE A 303 3.57 9.26 -9.97
N CYS A 304 4.74 9.87 -10.13
CA CYS A 304 5.82 9.39 -11.01
C CYS A 304 7.19 9.28 -10.29
N ASP A 305 7.52 8.12 -9.72
CA ASP A 305 8.90 7.86 -9.29
C ASP A 305 9.79 7.55 -10.51
N SER A 306 10.53 8.55 -11.01
CA SER A 306 11.92 8.41 -11.46
C SER A 306 12.48 9.70 -12.08
N THR A 307 13.82 9.80 -12.01
CA THR A 307 14.71 10.77 -12.69
C THR A 307 14.73 10.68 -14.23
N ARG A 308 13.82 9.92 -14.86
CA ARG A 308 13.77 9.71 -16.33
C ARG A 308 12.42 10.06 -16.98
N THR A 309 11.39 10.32 -16.17
CA THR A 309 10.01 10.62 -16.60
C THR A 309 9.93 11.98 -17.30
N SER A 310 9.69 12.04 -18.62
CA SER A 310 9.67 13.32 -19.36
C SER A 310 8.28 13.95 -19.38
N VAL A 311 7.89 14.63 -18.29
CA VAL A 311 6.60 15.34 -18.25
C VAL A 311 6.66 16.62 -19.10
N TYR A 312 5.78 16.80 -20.09
CA TYR A 312 5.78 17.99 -20.98
C TYR A 312 4.68 19.02 -20.66
N GLU A 313 3.45 18.64 -20.36
CA GLU A 313 2.39 19.57 -19.98
C GLU A 313 1.70 19.10 -18.71
N LEU A 314 1.29 20.05 -17.87
CA LEU A 314 0.58 19.79 -16.62
C LEU A 314 -0.59 20.75 -16.51
N HIS A 315 -1.83 20.28 -16.64
CA HIS A 315 -3.01 21.12 -16.48
C HIS A 315 -3.72 20.78 -15.17
N PHE A 316 -4.27 21.79 -14.52
CA PHE A 316 -4.96 21.71 -13.24
C PHE A 316 -6.15 22.69 -13.28
N PRO A 317 -7.23 22.39 -12.55
CA PRO A 317 -8.47 23.16 -12.58
C PRO A 317 -8.44 24.32 -11.60
N GLU A 318 -9.31 25.32 -11.77
CA GLU A 318 -9.34 26.51 -10.91
C GLU A 318 -9.47 26.27 -9.38
N ASN A 319 -9.84 25.07 -8.92
CA ASN A 319 -10.07 24.73 -7.51
C ASN A 319 -9.03 23.81 -6.84
N THR A 320 -8.01 23.29 -7.56
CA THR A 320 -7.04 22.36 -6.94
C THR A 320 -6.09 23.07 -5.96
N LYS A 321 -5.66 22.33 -4.95
CA LYS A 321 -4.79 22.80 -3.86
C LYS A 321 -3.65 21.82 -3.67
N PHE A 322 -2.48 22.37 -3.40
CA PHE A 322 -1.23 21.65 -3.25
C PHE A 322 -0.56 22.02 -1.91
N SER A 323 0.37 21.18 -1.46
CA SER A 323 1.26 21.43 -0.32
C SER A 323 2.35 20.35 -0.25
N GLY A 324 3.60 20.74 -0.03
CA GLY A 324 4.76 19.85 0.02
C GLY A 324 5.85 20.29 -0.96
N VAL A 325 7.11 20.07 -0.60
CA VAL A 325 8.32 20.33 -1.40
C VAL A 325 8.62 19.11 -2.30
N ASP A 326 9.31 19.29 -3.43
CA ASP A 326 9.64 18.24 -4.42
C ASP A 326 8.42 17.67 -5.18
N VAL A 327 7.52 18.57 -5.58
CA VAL A 327 6.45 18.36 -6.57
C VAL A 327 6.99 18.19 -8.01
N PHE A 328 7.45 19.23 -8.68
CA PHE A 328 8.01 19.20 -10.04
C PHE A 328 9.47 18.68 -10.16
N THR A 329 10.17 18.24 -9.10
CA THR A 329 11.63 17.92 -9.10
C THR A 329 12.13 16.86 -10.10
N ASN A 330 11.27 16.15 -10.84
CA ASN A 330 11.67 15.31 -11.98
C ASN A 330 11.08 15.75 -13.35
N CYS A 331 10.36 16.88 -13.42
CA CYS A 331 9.63 17.36 -14.60
C CYS A 331 10.49 18.23 -15.55
N ILE A 332 11.75 17.88 -15.78
CA ILE A 332 12.74 18.71 -16.50
C ILE A 332 12.39 19.08 -17.94
N LYS A 333 11.51 18.33 -18.61
CA LYS A 333 11.12 18.56 -20.02
C LYS A 333 9.82 19.34 -20.19
N LEU A 334 9.27 19.90 -19.12
CA LEU A 334 8.01 20.64 -19.17
C LEU A 334 8.07 21.76 -20.23
N SER A 335 7.04 21.83 -21.08
CA SER A 335 6.76 22.78 -22.17
C SER A 335 5.36 23.41 -22.08
N GLY A 336 4.51 22.98 -21.14
CA GLY A 336 3.26 23.63 -20.79
C GLY A 336 2.89 23.41 -19.33
N LEU A 337 2.20 24.36 -18.73
CA LEU A 337 1.63 24.22 -17.39
C LEU A 337 0.38 25.10 -17.37
N THR A 338 -0.68 24.63 -16.76
CA THR A 338 -1.91 25.38 -16.51
C THR A 338 -2.31 25.04 -15.09
N LEU A 339 -2.17 25.99 -14.19
CA LEU A 339 -2.46 25.78 -12.78
C LEU A 339 -3.83 26.37 -12.41
N PRO A 340 -4.40 26.01 -11.24
CA PRO A 340 -5.61 26.62 -10.75
C PRO A 340 -5.44 28.14 -10.73
N ASN A 341 -6.48 28.89 -11.09
CA ASN A 341 -6.38 30.31 -11.40
C ASN A 341 -6.14 31.18 -10.15
N PHE A 342 -4.89 31.19 -9.69
CA PHE A 342 -4.37 31.94 -8.55
C PHE A 342 -3.64 33.22 -9.02
N ASN A 343 -4.14 33.92 -10.04
CA ASN A 343 -3.49 35.11 -10.63
C ASN A 343 -2.00 34.89 -10.95
N GLY A 344 -1.68 33.74 -11.56
CA GLY A 344 -0.29 33.37 -11.91
C GLY A 344 0.62 33.07 -10.72
N LYS A 345 0.08 32.71 -9.53
CA LYS A 345 0.89 32.42 -8.33
C LYS A 345 0.64 31.06 -7.70
N LEU A 346 1.72 30.32 -7.50
CA LEU A 346 1.74 29.04 -6.79
C LEU A 346 1.83 29.31 -5.28
N THR A 347 0.79 28.96 -4.53
CA THR A 347 0.64 29.34 -3.12
C THR A 347 1.16 28.27 -2.14
N PHE A 348 2.22 27.55 -2.50
CA PHE A 348 2.83 26.50 -1.69
C PHE A 348 4.35 26.45 -1.90
N ALA A 349 5.05 25.90 -0.91
CA ALA A 349 6.50 25.71 -0.94
C ALA A 349 6.91 24.63 -1.94
N ILE A 350 7.96 24.89 -2.72
CA ILE A 350 8.55 24.00 -3.73
C ILE A 350 10.08 24.06 -3.62
N SER A 351 10.87 23.04 -3.97
CA SER A 351 12.33 23.17 -3.85
C SER A 351 12.88 24.15 -4.87
N LYS A 352 14.11 24.64 -4.63
CA LYS A 352 14.74 25.67 -5.47
C LYS A 352 14.91 25.25 -6.93
N TYR A 353 14.93 23.96 -7.19
CA TYR A 353 14.96 23.32 -8.50
C TYR A 353 13.63 23.47 -9.27
N GLU A 354 12.51 23.45 -8.55
CA GLU A 354 11.15 23.41 -9.11
C GLU A 354 10.65 24.79 -9.51
N GLU A 355 11.16 25.81 -8.83
CA GLU A 355 10.80 27.19 -9.09
C GLU A 355 11.21 27.61 -10.51
N GLU A 356 12.34 27.11 -11.02
CA GLU A 356 12.72 27.30 -12.42
C GLU A 356 11.71 26.66 -13.39
N ILE A 357 11.17 25.49 -13.05
CA ILE A 357 10.23 24.73 -13.90
C ILE A 357 8.89 25.47 -14.01
N VAL A 358 8.34 25.98 -12.90
CA VAL A 358 7.02 26.63 -12.91
C VAL A 358 7.05 28.07 -13.41
N ASN A 359 8.14 28.82 -13.12
CA ASN A 359 8.31 30.19 -13.61
C ASN A 359 8.35 30.24 -15.15
N LYS A 360 8.86 29.19 -15.80
CA LYS A 360 8.87 29.01 -17.28
C LYS A 360 7.47 29.09 -17.90
N PHE A 361 6.41 28.85 -17.13
CA PHE A 361 5.01 28.87 -17.57
C PHE A 361 4.17 30.01 -17.00
N GLY A 362 4.82 31.03 -16.43
CA GLY A 362 4.13 32.21 -15.88
C GLY A 362 3.46 31.97 -14.53
N TYR A 363 3.82 30.89 -13.83
CA TYR A 363 3.37 30.62 -12.46
C TYR A 363 4.50 30.85 -11.48
N THR A 364 4.27 31.74 -10.53
CA THR A 364 5.33 32.25 -9.63
C THR A 364 5.08 31.74 -8.21
N ALA A 365 6.04 30.99 -7.68
CA ALA A 365 5.96 30.42 -6.35
C ALA A 365 5.93 31.48 -5.25
N LEU A 366 5.50 31.07 -4.06
CA LEU A 366 5.48 31.94 -2.88
C LEU A 366 6.46 31.50 -1.79
N ASP A 367 6.91 30.23 -1.75
CA ASP A 367 7.87 29.66 -0.76
C ASP A 367 8.86 28.67 -1.42
N VAL A 368 10.11 28.55 -0.93
CA VAL A 368 11.20 27.70 -1.51
C VAL A 368 12.23 27.13 -0.46
N VAL A 369 12.83 25.91 -0.62
CA VAL A 369 13.57 25.08 0.43
C VAL A 369 14.92 24.38 -0.08
N ILE A 370 15.91 23.89 0.79
CA ILE A 370 17.30 23.28 0.48
C ILE A 370 18.09 22.46 1.64
N ASN A 371 18.73 21.24 1.46
CA ASN A 371 19.55 20.35 2.43
C ASN A 371 21.01 19.99 1.98
N ILE A 372 21.69 19.29 2.92
CA ILE A 372 22.76 18.25 2.88
C ILE A 372 22.13 16.84 3.15
N ASP A 373 22.37 15.71 2.45
CA ASP A 373 23.64 15.13 2.02
C ASP A 373 23.96 13.70 2.60
N TYR A 374 23.06 12.69 2.60
CA TYR A 374 23.34 11.35 3.19
C TYR A 374 23.66 10.23 2.20
N GLU A 375 23.53 10.47 0.89
CA GLU A 375 23.99 9.55 -0.16
C GLU A 375 25.22 10.16 -0.85
N ASN A 376 26.38 9.50 -0.77
CA ASN A 376 27.55 9.71 -1.65
C ASN A 376 28.73 8.75 -1.33
N GLN A 377 28.55 7.46 -1.62
CA GLN A 377 29.67 6.54 -1.85
C GLN A 377 29.81 6.21 -3.36
N GLN A 378 29.88 7.23 -4.22
CA GLN A 378 30.32 7.07 -5.61
C GLN A 378 31.14 8.27 -6.08
N ASN A 379 32.46 8.21 -5.87
CA ASN A 379 33.48 8.78 -6.79
C ASN A 379 34.90 8.44 -6.31
N TYR A 380 35.37 7.24 -6.64
CA TYR A 380 36.80 6.97 -6.80
C TYR A 380 37.04 6.56 -8.26
N ASN A 381 37.34 7.55 -9.10
CA ASN A 381 37.85 7.32 -10.44
C ASN A 381 39.38 7.23 -10.37
N ASN A 382 39.91 6.00 -10.18
CA ASN A 382 41.21 5.49 -10.65
C ASN A 382 41.49 4.12 -9.98
N ASP A 383 41.86 3.11 -10.78
CA ASP A 383 42.03 1.72 -10.31
C ASP A 383 43.27 1.46 -9.42
N GLU A 384 44.15 2.45 -9.21
CA GLU A 384 45.38 2.26 -8.40
C GLU A 384 45.16 2.51 -6.89
N ASP A 385 44.30 3.45 -6.49
CA ASP A 385 44.06 3.73 -5.06
C ASP A 385 43.27 2.60 -4.37
N ARG A 386 42.47 1.83 -5.12
CA ARG A 386 41.75 0.67 -4.57
C ARG A 386 42.68 -0.43 -4.06
N ILE A 387 43.87 -0.56 -4.67
CA ILE A 387 44.89 -1.55 -4.29
C ILE A 387 45.72 -1.06 -3.08
N ALA A 388 45.76 0.26 -2.83
CA ALA A 388 46.41 0.83 -1.67
C ALA A 388 45.57 0.67 -0.39
N ASP A 389 44.25 0.88 -0.47
CA ASP A 389 43.37 0.80 0.70
C ASP A 389 43.00 -0.64 1.08
N GLU A 390 42.85 -1.55 0.10
CA GLU A 390 42.73 -3.01 0.36
C GLU A 390 43.93 -3.52 1.19
N LYS A 391 45.15 -3.01 0.95
CA LYS A 391 46.36 -3.35 1.74
C LYS A 391 46.46 -2.64 3.09
N LEU A 392 45.76 -1.52 3.30
CA LEU A 392 45.78 -0.81 4.58
C LEU A 392 44.78 -1.40 5.59
N HIS A 393 43.68 -1.98 5.10
CA HIS A 393 42.76 -2.78 5.91
C HIS A 393 43.34 -4.15 6.32
N GLU A 394 44.14 -4.82 5.48
CA GLU A 394 44.77 -6.11 5.85
C GLU A 394 45.78 -6.02 7.02
N VAL A 395 46.30 -4.83 7.36
CA VAL A 395 47.43 -4.67 8.31
C VAL A 395 47.01 -4.15 9.70
N LYS A 396 45.80 -3.60 9.88
CA LYS A 396 45.40 -2.97 11.16
C LYS A 396 44.61 -3.85 12.14
N ASP A 397 44.06 -4.98 11.71
CA ASP A 397 43.37 -5.92 12.60
C ASP A 397 44.31 -7.00 13.20
N MET A 398 45.55 -7.14 12.72
CA MET A 398 46.52 -8.15 13.19
C MET A 398 47.25 -7.79 14.50
N LEU A 399 46.54 -7.24 15.51
CA LEU A 399 47.14 -6.89 16.81
C LEU A 399 46.38 -7.35 18.06
N ASN A 400 45.38 -8.23 17.94
CA ASN A 400 44.78 -8.95 19.09
C ASN A 400 44.11 -10.29 18.70
N CYS A 401 44.68 -11.01 17.73
CA CYS A 401 44.08 -12.22 17.16
C CYS A 401 44.30 -13.48 18.00
N ASN A 402 43.35 -13.76 18.90
CA ASN A 402 42.99 -15.12 19.34
C ASN A 402 42.08 -15.85 18.30
N GLU A 403 42.00 -15.34 17.07
CA GLU A 403 41.30 -15.91 15.93
C GLU A 403 42.21 -15.94 14.70
N VAL A 404 42.33 -17.10 14.06
CA VAL A 404 43.15 -17.28 12.86
C VAL A 404 42.24 -17.30 11.63
N VAL A 405 42.07 -16.14 10.99
CA VAL A 405 41.34 -16.02 9.72
C VAL A 405 42.28 -16.41 8.57
N LEU A 406 41.88 -17.43 7.78
CA LEU A 406 42.71 -18.04 6.74
C LEU A 406 42.16 -17.84 5.33
N ASP A 407 42.21 -16.60 4.82
CA ASP A 407 42.06 -16.39 3.38
C ASP A 407 43.40 -16.63 2.65
N LYS A 408 43.36 -17.50 1.63
CA LYS A 408 44.46 -17.82 0.69
C LYS A 408 45.72 -18.47 1.30
N ILE A 409 45.60 -19.64 1.96
CA ILE A 409 46.73 -20.58 2.09
C ILE A 409 46.68 -21.65 1.00
N GLU A 410 47.41 -21.41 -0.08
CA GLU A 410 47.73 -22.46 -1.04
C GLU A 410 48.94 -23.31 -0.57
N GLN A 411 48.95 -24.59 -0.92
CA GLN A 411 50.13 -25.50 -0.87
C GLN A 411 50.51 -26.20 0.47
N ARG A 412 49.70 -26.20 1.53
CA ARG A 412 49.97 -27.03 2.73
C ARG A 412 49.20 -28.37 2.76
N LYS A 413 49.92 -29.47 3.04
CA LYS A 413 49.36 -30.83 3.22
C LYS A 413 48.79 -31.11 4.61
N VAL A 414 49.33 -30.48 5.63
CA VAL A 414 48.90 -30.64 7.03
C VAL A 414 48.68 -29.26 7.62
N PHE A 415 47.52 -29.06 8.25
CA PHE A 415 47.28 -27.94 9.15
C PHE A 415 47.37 -28.45 10.59
N ASP A 416 48.14 -27.75 11.42
CA ASP A 416 48.36 -28.13 12.82
C ASP A 416 48.14 -26.92 13.71
N PHE A 417 47.02 -26.93 14.42
CA PHE A 417 46.60 -25.87 15.33
C PHE A 417 46.75 -26.29 16.80
N ARG A 418 47.47 -27.37 17.11
CA ARG A 418 47.55 -27.94 18.48
C ARG A 418 48.11 -26.99 19.54
N GLU A 419 48.84 -25.96 19.14
CA GLU A 419 49.40 -24.92 20.02
C GLU A 419 48.59 -23.61 20.00
N ALA A 420 47.45 -23.54 19.30
CA ALA A 420 46.59 -22.36 19.27
C ALA A 420 45.60 -22.35 20.47
N GLU A 421 45.45 -21.21 21.15
CA GLU A 421 44.55 -21.10 22.31
C GLU A 421 43.06 -21.11 21.90
N SER A 422 42.73 -20.52 20.75
CA SER A 422 41.41 -20.62 20.10
C SER A 422 41.52 -20.42 18.58
N VAL A 423 40.54 -20.93 17.83
CA VAL A 423 40.42 -20.74 16.38
C VAL A 423 38.96 -20.44 16.03
N GLY A 424 38.73 -19.35 15.30
CA GLY A 424 37.43 -18.94 14.78
C GLY A 424 37.58 -18.31 13.40
N GLY A 425 36.54 -18.46 12.58
CA GLY A 425 36.53 -18.16 11.15
C GLY A 425 35.37 -18.88 10.46
N GLN A 426 34.86 -18.34 9.35
CA GLN A 426 33.62 -18.85 8.74
C GLN A 426 33.82 -19.77 7.52
N ARG A 427 34.95 -19.71 6.79
CA ARG A 427 35.12 -20.40 5.50
C ARG A 427 36.55 -20.90 5.26
N PHE A 428 36.68 -22.06 4.61
CA PHE A 428 37.95 -22.64 4.16
C PHE A 428 37.95 -22.81 2.63
N TYR A 429 38.38 -21.79 1.89
CA TYR A 429 38.36 -21.85 0.43
C TYR A 429 39.54 -22.66 -0.16
N TYR A 430 39.19 -23.69 -0.95
CA TYR A 430 40.04 -24.37 -1.96
C TYR A 430 41.50 -24.70 -1.59
N ASN A 431 41.74 -25.83 -0.89
CA ASN A 431 43.08 -26.43 -0.79
C ASN A 431 43.11 -27.87 -1.33
N LYS A 432 43.51 -28.00 -2.61
CA LYS A 432 43.64 -29.26 -3.36
C LYS A 432 44.78 -30.20 -2.92
N TYR A 433 45.46 -29.93 -1.80
CA TYR A 433 46.56 -30.78 -1.31
C TYR A 433 46.40 -31.19 0.17
N LEU A 434 45.29 -30.83 0.81
CA LEU A 434 45.08 -31.04 2.25
C LEU A 434 44.84 -32.52 2.59
N GLN A 435 45.61 -33.07 3.53
CA GLN A 435 45.60 -34.48 3.93
C GLN A 435 45.26 -34.70 5.41
N ARG A 436 45.61 -33.80 6.32
CA ARG A 436 45.30 -33.97 7.76
C ARG A 436 45.17 -32.63 8.48
N VAL A 437 44.24 -32.54 9.44
CA VAL A 437 44.05 -31.35 10.28
C VAL A 437 44.07 -31.73 11.76
N TYR A 438 44.97 -31.10 12.52
CA TYR A 438 45.01 -31.22 13.97
C TYR A 438 44.44 -29.96 14.63
N PHE A 439 43.52 -30.15 15.57
CA PHE A 439 42.95 -29.10 16.41
C PHE A 439 43.33 -29.35 17.88
N PRO A 440 43.42 -28.29 18.71
CA PRO A 440 43.52 -28.42 20.15
C PRO A 440 42.15 -28.83 20.73
N SER A 441 42.15 -29.61 21.81
CA SER A 441 40.93 -30.16 22.43
C SER A 441 40.05 -29.12 23.13
N THR A 442 40.48 -27.86 23.16
CA THR A 442 39.81 -26.71 23.80
C THR A 442 38.80 -25.99 22.90
N ILE A 443 38.72 -26.31 21.60
CA ILE A 443 37.79 -25.64 20.68
C ILE A 443 36.34 -26.07 20.94
N VAL A 444 35.43 -25.10 21.06
CA VAL A 444 34.00 -25.30 21.40
C VAL A 444 33.05 -24.96 20.23
N TYR A 445 33.51 -24.20 19.25
CA TYR A 445 32.74 -23.80 18.05
C TYR A 445 33.68 -23.69 16.85
N PHE A 446 33.31 -24.31 15.73
CA PHE A 446 34.08 -24.26 14.50
C PHE A 446 33.12 -24.41 13.30
N ASN A 447 33.20 -23.52 12.31
CA ASN A 447 32.36 -23.55 11.11
C ASN A 447 33.19 -23.90 9.89
N LEU A 448 32.82 -24.98 9.20
CA LEU A 448 33.48 -25.47 8.00
C LEU A 448 32.50 -25.39 6.82
N GLU A 449 32.25 -24.17 6.36
CA GLU A 449 31.64 -23.97 5.05
C GLU A 449 32.69 -24.23 3.96
N ASN A 450 32.40 -25.21 3.09
CA ASN A 450 33.02 -25.43 1.77
C ASN A 450 34.48 -25.91 1.74
N ILE A 451 34.86 -26.92 2.54
CA ILE A 451 36.10 -27.67 2.26
C ILE A 451 35.95 -28.42 0.92
N ASN A 452 36.81 -28.09 -0.04
CA ASN A 452 37.00 -28.85 -1.28
C ASN A 452 38.41 -29.46 -1.28
N ASN A 453 38.48 -30.78 -1.11
CA ASN A 453 39.69 -31.59 -1.36
C ASN A 453 39.53 -32.24 -2.74
N SER A 454 40.61 -32.50 -3.45
CA SER A 454 40.61 -33.19 -4.75
C SER A 454 41.69 -34.27 -4.84
N THR A 455 42.23 -34.69 -3.70
CA THR A 455 43.15 -35.82 -3.57
C THR A 455 42.41 -37.08 -3.11
N ASP A 456 42.90 -38.25 -3.49
CA ASP A 456 42.35 -39.54 -3.04
C ASP A 456 42.53 -39.80 -1.53
N ASN A 457 43.38 -39.01 -0.86
CA ASN A 457 43.68 -39.19 0.56
C ASN A 457 42.57 -38.62 1.46
N PRO A 458 42.15 -39.35 2.51
CA PRO A 458 41.13 -38.87 3.44
C PRO A 458 41.52 -37.58 4.14
N VAL A 459 40.56 -36.70 4.38
CA VAL A 459 40.75 -35.58 5.33
C VAL A 459 40.43 -36.10 6.72
N GLU A 460 41.47 -36.45 7.47
CA GLU A 460 41.35 -36.92 8.85
C GLU A 460 41.32 -35.73 9.83
N ILE A 461 40.29 -35.72 10.69
CA ILE A 461 40.19 -34.84 11.87
C ILE A 461 40.58 -35.66 13.11
N SER A 462 41.43 -35.10 13.98
CA SER A 462 41.87 -35.77 15.22
C SER A 462 40.70 -36.11 16.17
N GLU A 463 40.72 -37.33 16.75
CA GLU A 463 39.70 -37.80 17.72
C GLU A 463 39.51 -36.88 18.93
N ASN A 464 40.57 -36.14 19.31
CA ASN A 464 40.55 -35.22 20.46
C ASN A 464 39.81 -33.89 20.19
N CYS A 465 39.17 -33.73 19.02
CA CYS A 465 38.47 -32.52 18.62
C CYS A 465 36.98 -32.54 19.02
N CYS A 466 36.49 -31.45 19.61
CA CYS A 466 35.08 -31.24 19.93
C CYS A 466 34.37 -30.43 18.84
N ILE A 467 33.62 -31.11 17.95
CA ILE A 467 32.88 -30.44 16.86
C ILE A 467 31.43 -30.15 17.29
N ASN A 468 31.05 -28.86 17.33
CA ASN A 468 29.73 -28.40 17.74
C ASN A 468 28.89 -27.92 16.53
N MET A 469 28.15 -28.83 15.91
CA MET A 469 27.45 -28.60 14.63
C MET A 469 26.08 -27.91 14.79
N ASN A 470 26.07 -26.72 15.40
CA ASN A 470 24.88 -25.87 15.55
C ASN A 470 24.56 -24.99 14.32
N LYS A 471 25.36 -25.07 13.25
CA LYS A 471 25.13 -24.42 11.93
C LYS A 471 25.43 -25.38 10.78
N GLU A 472 25.05 -24.98 9.57
CA GLU A 472 25.14 -25.79 8.35
C GLU A 472 26.60 -26.00 7.94
N PHE A 473 27.05 -27.26 7.98
CA PHE A 473 28.32 -27.71 7.43
C PHE A 473 28.03 -28.20 6.02
N SER A 474 28.77 -27.74 5.01
CA SER A 474 28.54 -28.14 3.61
C SER A 474 29.85 -28.62 3.00
N TYR A 475 29.85 -29.85 2.49
CA TYR A 475 31.04 -30.54 1.99
C TYR A 475 30.86 -30.92 0.52
N ASP A 476 31.67 -30.33 -0.36
CA ASP A 476 31.55 -30.55 -1.80
C ASP A 476 32.71 -31.43 -2.31
N MET A 477 32.38 -32.74 -2.44
CA MET A 477 33.12 -33.82 -3.10
C MET A 477 34.57 -34.18 -2.67
N THR A 478 34.71 -35.11 -1.73
CA THR A 478 35.58 -36.31 -1.88
C THR A 478 34.92 -37.55 -1.27
N SER A 479 35.41 -38.75 -1.59
CA SER A 479 34.88 -40.03 -1.12
C SER A 479 35.34 -40.47 0.29
N ASN A 480 36.20 -39.70 0.95
CA ASN A 480 37.02 -40.18 2.08
C ASN A 480 37.03 -39.18 3.27
N PHE A 481 35.86 -38.79 3.79
CA PHE A 481 35.75 -38.00 5.03
C PHE A 481 35.25 -38.86 6.20
N VAL A 482 35.92 -38.79 7.35
CA VAL A 482 35.60 -39.60 8.55
C VAL A 482 35.24 -38.68 9.72
N PHE A 483 34.06 -38.87 10.32
CA PHE A 483 33.65 -38.12 11.50
C PHE A 483 34.33 -38.67 12.77
N PRO A 484 34.73 -37.81 13.73
CA PRO A 484 35.20 -38.26 15.04
C PRO A 484 34.13 -39.04 15.80
N THR A 485 34.53 -40.06 16.56
CA THR A 485 33.65 -40.88 17.40
C THR A 485 32.99 -40.10 18.55
N SER A 486 33.41 -38.85 18.79
CA SER A 486 32.90 -37.94 19.83
C SER A 486 31.62 -37.16 19.46
N ILE A 487 31.15 -37.21 18.20
CA ILE A 487 30.02 -36.38 17.75
C ILE A 487 28.68 -36.80 18.37
N THR A 488 27.89 -35.82 18.85
CA THR A 488 26.57 -36.11 19.46
C THR A 488 25.37 -35.74 18.59
N LYS A 489 25.56 -34.99 17.49
CA LYS A 489 24.48 -34.59 16.57
C LYS A 489 25.01 -34.43 15.14
N ILE A 490 24.18 -34.73 14.15
CA ILE A 490 24.40 -34.38 12.75
C ILE A 490 23.50 -33.19 12.40
N GLY A 491 24.09 -32.13 11.83
CA GLY A 491 23.42 -30.87 11.55
C GLY A 491 22.40 -30.91 10.41
N VAL A 492 21.77 -29.75 10.16
CA VAL A 492 20.97 -29.51 8.95
C VAL A 492 21.90 -29.38 7.73
N HIS A 493 21.53 -29.98 6.59
CA HIS A 493 22.32 -30.00 5.33
C HIS A 493 23.76 -30.55 5.41
N ASN A 494 24.09 -31.32 6.46
CA ASN A 494 25.47 -31.61 6.87
C ASN A 494 26.36 -32.36 5.86
N ILE A 495 25.79 -33.34 5.15
CA ILE A 495 26.46 -34.21 4.17
C ILE A 495 25.65 -34.13 2.87
N TRP A 496 25.41 -32.91 2.40
CA TRP A 496 24.69 -32.65 1.15
C TRP A 496 25.57 -33.00 -0.06
N TYR A 497 25.07 -33.85 -0.95
CA TYR A 497 25.74 -34.41 -2.13
C TYR A 497 27.02 -35.21 -1.85
N GLY A 498 27.18 -35.71 -0.62
CA GLY A 498 28.37 -36.45 -0.19
C GLY A 498 28.64 -37.75 -0.98
N LEU A 499 29.90 -37.99 -1.31
CA LEU A 499 30.38 -39.22 -1.95
C LEU A 499 30.62 -40.34 -0.91
N LEU A 500 29.63 -40.59 -0.05
CA LEU A 500 29.75 -41.59 1.02
C LEU A 500 30.00 -43.01 0.46
N PRO A 501 30.71 -43.87 1.21
CA PRO A 501 30.86 -45.28 0.86
C PRO A 501 29.48 -45.97 0.77
N LYS A 502 29.42 -47.04 -0.02
CA LYS A 502 28.20 -47.86 -0.22
C LYS A 502 27.48 -48.22 1.07
N LYS A 503 28.24 -48.50 2.13
CA LYS A 503 27.70 -48.65 3.48
C LYS A 503 28.30 -47.58 4.38
N TYR A 504 27.46 -46.85 5.11
CA TYR A 504 27.88 -45.85 6.09
C TYR A 504 27.22 -46.09 7.44
N GLU A 505 28.01 -46.11 8.52
CA GLU A 505 27.54 -46.29 9.88
C GLU A 505 27.64 -44.97 10.67
N VAL A 506 26.51 -44.46 11.15
CA VAL A 506 26.48 -43.24 11.96
C VAL A 506 27.06 -43.53 13.36
N PRO A 507 28.02 -42.73 13.89
CA PRO A 507 28.65 -43.01 15.18
C PRO A 507 27.66 -43.16 16.33
N SER A 508 27.88 -44.18 17.18
CA SER A 508 26.98 -44.61 18.28
C SER A 508 26.75 -43.59 19.40
N THR A 509 27.40 -42.43 19.31
CA THR A 509 27.28 -41.25 20.18
C THR A 509 26.23 -40.24 19.68
N VAL A 510 25.75 -40.34 18.43
CA VAL A 510 24.82 -39.38 17.81
C VAL A 510 23.39 -39.56 18.32
N VAL A 511 22.76 -38.50 18.85
CA VAL A 511 21.39 -38.52 19.38
C VAL A 511 20.34 -37.81 18.51
N ALA A 512 20.75 -37.06 17.48
CA ALA A 512 19.83 -36.38 16.56
C ALA A 512 20.46 -36.14 15.17
N ILE A 513 19.62 -36.19 14.13
CA ILE A 513 19.98 -35.97 12.72
C ILE A 513 19.11 -34.84 12.14
N GLY A 514 19.73 -33.85 11.50
CA GLY A 514 19.06 -32.67 10.96
C GLY A 514 18.29 -32.88 9.65
N LYS A 515 17.58 -31.83 9.21
CA LYS A 515 16.91 -31.75 7.90
C LYS A 515 17.94 -31.90 6.79
N ASN A 516 17.64 -32.67 5.74
CA ASN A 516 18.52 -32.87 4.56
C ASN A 516 19.96 -33.34 4.89
N ALA A 517 20.19 -33.97 6.04
CA ALA A 517 21.53 -34.28 6.55
C ALA A 517 22.44 -35.13 5.64
N PHE A 518 21.89 -35.99 4.78
CA PHE A 518 22.57 -36.83 3.79
C PHE A 518 21.99 -36.65 2.38
N ASN A 519 21.30 -35.53 2.12
CA ASN A 519 20.60 -35.32 0.84
C ASN A 519 21.58 -35.49 -0.34
N GLY A 520 21.20 -36.21 -1.40
CA GLY A 520 21.98 -36.32 -2.62
C GLY A 520 23.19 -37.27 -2.58
N CYS A 521 23.36 -38.12 -1.56
CA CYS A 521 24.45 -39.10 -1.52
C CYS A 521 24.24 -40.26 -2.53
N ARG A 522 24.62 -40.04 -3.79
CA ARG A 522 24.27 -40.92 -4.94
C ARG A 522 24.92 -42.29 -4.97
N TYR A 523 25.85 -42.59 -4.06
CA TYR A 523 26.59 -43.86 -3.98
C TYR A 523 26.29 -44.68 -2.72
N LEU A 524 25.51 -44.13 -1.79
CA LEU A 524 25.15 -44.76 -0.51
C LEU A 524 24.04 -45.81 -0.74
N GLU A 525 24.35 -47.09 -0.52
CA GLU A 525 23.46 -48.25 -0.68
C GLU A 525 22.84 -48.75 0.64
N GLU A 526 23.54 -48.56 1.76
CA GLU A 526 23.12 -48.91 3.13
C GLU A 526 23.50 -47.80 4.13
N LEU A 527 22.54 -47.36 4.95
CA LEU A 527 22.76 -46.40 6.04
C LEU A 527 22.39 -47.03 7.39
N VAL A 528 23.35 -47.09 8.32
CA VAL A 528 23.13 -47.63 9.68
C VAL A 528 22.93 -46.49 10.68
N ILE A 529 21.81 -46.50 11.39
CA ILE A 529 21.40 -45.52 12.40
C ILE A 529 21.54 -46.14 13.80
N PRO A 530 22.31 -45.55 14.73
CA PRO A 530 22.51 -46.09 16.06
C PRO A 530 21.31 -45.85 16.97
N LYS A 531 21.19 -46.71 18.00
CA LYS A 531 20.08 -46.70 18.98
C LYS A 531 19.97 -45.41 19.79
N SER A 532 21.00 -44.57 19.77
CA SER A 532 21.08 -43.28 20.43
C SER A 532 20.21 -42.21 19.76
N VAL A 533 19.86 -42.35 18.47
CA VAL A 533 19.12 -41.33 17.70
C VAL A 533 17.66 -41.27 18.12
N THR A 534 17.21 -40.08 18.55
CA THR A 534 15.83 -39.82 19.02
C THR A 534 15.07 -38.80 18.17
N LYS A 535 15.73 -38.13 17.21
CA LYS A 535 15.15 -37.09 16.34
C LYS A 535 15.77 -37.13 14.95
N ILE A 536 14.93 -37.06 13.92
CA ILE A 536 15.33 -37.06 12.50
C ILE A 536 14.59 -35.90 11.79
N GLY A 537 15.32 -35.12 10.99
CA GLY A 537 14.76 -34.01 10.22
C GLY A 537 14.19 -34.40 8.85
N ASN A 538 13.36 -33.53 8.27
CA ASN A 538 12.74 -33.76 6.97
C ASN A 538 13.80 -33.92 5.85
N GLY A 539 13.54 -34.79 4.88
CA GLY A 539 14.39 -34.99 3.70
C GLY A 539 15.80 -35.50 3.96
N PHE A 540 16.09 -36.06 5.15
CA PHE A 540 17.46 -36.36 5.57
C PHE A 540 18.26 -37.32 4.66
N VAL A 541 17.63 -38.12 3.79
CA VAL A 541 18.28 -38.94 2.75
C VAL A 541 17.79 -38.60 1.33
N SER A 542 17.21 -37.41 1.16
CA SER A 542 16.52 -37.05 -0.07
C SER A 542 17.46 -36.99 -1.27
N GLY A 543 17.16 -37.75 -2.33
CA GLY A 543 18.03 -37.83 -3.52
C GLY A 543 19.20 -38.80 -3.43
N CYS A 544 19.27 -39.66 -2.41
CA CYS A 544 20.20 -40.80 -2.35
C CYS A 544 19.76 -41.91 -3.34
N SER A 545 20.07 -41.72 -4.62
CA SER A 545 19.50 -42.47 -5.75
C SER A 545 19.76 -43.99 -5.80
N VAL A 546 20.62 -44.52 -4.92
CA VAL A 546 20.95 -45.96 -4.86
C VAL A 546 20.76 -46.58 -3.47
N LEU A 547 20.15 -45.85 -2.53
CA LEU A 547 19.93 -46.34 -1.16
C LEU A 547 18.92 -47.50 -1.17
N THR A 548 19.38 -48.70 -0.79
CA THR A 548 18.58 -49.93 -0.79
C THR A 548 18.25 -50.47 0.60
N SER A 549 18.97 -50.02 1.63
CA SER A 549 18.69 -50.42 3.01
C SER A 549 18.92 -49.28 4.00
N LEU A 550 18.06 -49.22 5.01
CA LEU A 550 18.25 -48.41 6.20
C LEU A 550 18.12 -49.33 7.42
N VAL A 551 19.15 -49.36 8.26
CA VAL A 551 19.30 -50.35 9.33
C VAL A 551 19.41 -49.61 10.66
N CYS A 552 18.55 -49.92 11.62
CA CYS A 552 18.71 -49.43 12.99
C CYS A 552 19.41 -50.50 13.86
N GLU A 553 20.32 -50.08 14.75
CA GLU A 553 21.10 -50.99 15.64
C GLU A 553 20.25 -51.94 16.51
N ASN A 554 18.96 -51.65 16.70
CA ASN A 554 18.01 -52.50 17.41
C ASN A 554 17.53 -53.73 16.60
N GLY A 555 18.05 -53.94 15.39
CA GLY A 555 17.72 -55.08 14.55
C GLY A 555 16.55 -54.86 13.59
N THR A 556 15.95 -53.65 13.53
CA THR A 556 15.02 -53.33 12.44
C THR A 556 15.79 -52.89 11.20
N SER A 557 15.82 -53.76 10.19
CA SER A 557 16.31 -53.48 8.85
C SER A 557 15.15 -53.22 7.88
N PHE A 558 15.11 -52.05 7.27
CA PHE A 558 14.15 -51.75 6.20
C PHE A 558 14.72 -52.25 4.86
N ASP A 559 14.18 -53.38 4.37
CA ASP A 559 14.44 -53.87 3.00
C ASP A 559 13.57 -53.07 2.01
N LEU A 560 14.14 -52.00 1.45
CA LEU A 560 13.46 -51.09 0.53
C LEU A 560 13.09 -51.76 -0.81
N LYS A 561 13.46 -53.03 -1.04
CA LYS A 561 13.03 -53.81 -2.22
C LYS A 561 11.80 -54.69 -1.98
N LYS A 562 11.33 -54.85 -0.74
CA LYS A 562 10.18 -55.72 -0.42
C LYS A 562 9.04 -55.05 0.35
N ILE A 563 9.27 -53.85 0.85
CA ILE A 563 8.41 -53.11 1.78
C ILE A 563 8.63 -51.62 1.46
N THR A 564 7.66 -50.72 1.19
CA THR A 564 6.18 -50.75 1.07
C THR A 564 5.41 -51.82 1.84
N GLU A 565 5.76 -51.99 3.11
CA GLU A 565 4.91 -52.49 4.21
C GLU A 565 5.71 -52.41 5.52
N SER A 566 5.89 -51.14 5.94
CA SER A 566 5.84 -50.64 7.32
C SER A 566 6.89 -51.10 8.36
N ASP A 567 7.67 -50.13 8.86
CA ASP A 567 7.19 -49.35 10.01
C ASP A 567 7.83 -47.94 10.06
N THR A 568 7.15 -46.94 10.61
CA THR A 568 7.37 -45.56 10.12
C THR A 568 8.23 -44.67 11.02
N ASN A 569 9.41 -44.31 10.52
CA ASN A 569 9.77 -42.90 10.36
C ASN A 569 10.38 -42.57 8.98
N THR A 570 10.30 -43.52 8.04
CA THR A 570 10.79 -43.44 6.66
C THR A 570 9.73 -42.86 5.70
N LEU A 571 8.87 -41.95 6.17
CA LEU A 571 7.61 -41.60 5.47
C LEU A 571 7.60 -40.26 4.72
N HIS A 572 8.72 -39.57 4.52
CA HIS A 572 8.75 -38.32 3.74
C HIS A 572 9.23 -38.47 2.28
N GLU A 573 9.66 -39.66 1.86
CA GLU A 573 9.96 -39.99 0.45
C GLU A 573 9.27 -41.27 -0.05
N LEU A 574 7.97 -41.42 0.24
CA LEU A 574 7.05 -42.15 -0.65
C LEU A 574 6.57 -41.28 -1.83
N THR A 575 6.92 -39.99 -1.83
CA THR A 575 6.37 -38.94 -2.71
C THR A 575 6.94 -38.94 -4.14
N ARG A 576 7.66 -39.98 -4.56
CA ARG A 576 8.07 -40.22 -5.96
C ARG A 576 7.94 -41.69 -6.43
N ASP A 577 7.20 -42.53 -5.72
CA ASP A 577 6.77 -43.84 -6.26
C ASP A 577 5.31 -43.75 -6.74
N THR A 578 5.07 -44.15 -7.99
CA THR A 578 3.80 -43.98 -8.71
C THR A 578 2.86 -45.20 -8.61
N THR A 579 3.03 -46.03 -7.58
CA THR A 579 2.30 -47.32 -7.46
C THR A 579 1.49 -47.51 -6.17
N LEU A 580 1.68 -46.65 -5.15
CA LEU A 580 1.08 -46.85 -3.82
C LEU A 580 -0.44 -46.55 -3.78
N THR A 581 -1.27 -47.58 -3.75
CA THR A 581 -2.74 -47.45 -3.70
C THR A 581 -3.35 -47.48 -2.29
N LYS A 582 -2.59 -47.91 -1.27
CA LYS A 582 -3.02 -47.98 0.13
C LYS A 582 -1.91 -47.54 1.08
N LEU A 583 -2.24 -46.78 2.11
CA LEU A 583 -1.31 -46.33 3.15
C LEU A 583 -1.93 -46.48 4.54
N VAL A 584 -1.16 -47.06 5.47
CA VAL A 584 -1.52 -47.20 6.89
C VAL A 584 -0.46 -46.47 7.71
N ILE A 585 -0.88 -45.53 8.55
CA ILE A 585 0.01 -44.78 9.44
C ILE A 585 0.03 -45.47 10.83
N PRO A 586 1.19 -45.88 11.36
CA PRO A 586 1.31 -46.65 12.60
C PRO A 586 0.79 -45.98 13.87
N ASN A 587 0.33 -46.83 14.81
CA ASN A 587 -0.30 -46.44 16.08
C ASN A 587 0.63 -45.72 17.08
N GLY A 588 1.91 -45.52 16.78
CA GLY A 588 2.80 -44.66 17.57
C GLY A 588 2.77 -43.18 17.16
N VAL A 589 2.21 -42.86 15.98
CA VAL A 589 2.29 -41.53 15.39
C VAL A 589 1.24 -40.61 16.00
N THR A 590 1.71 -39.59 16.72
CA THR A 590 0.85 -38.56 17.37
C THR A 590 0.72 -37.27 16.57
N TYR A 591 1.57 -37.07 15.56
CA TYR A 591 1.57 -35.93 14.65
C TYR A 591 1.90 -36.39 13.23
N VAL A 592 1.11 -35.96 12.24
CA VAL A 592 1.33 -36.27 10.81
C VAL A 592 1.66 -34.99 10.06
N TYR A 593 2.91 -34.88 9.58
CA TYR A 593 3.37 -33.84 8.64
C TYR A 593 2.79 -34.08 7.23
N ASN A 594 3.08 -33.19 6.27
CA ASN A 594 2.58 -33.24 4.90
C ASN A 594 3.12 -34.42 4.03
N CYS A 595 3.13 -35.64 4.55
CA CYS A 595 3.66 -36.86 3.92
C CYS A 595 2.66 -37.58 2.99
N VAL A 596 1.36 -37.30 3.13
CA VAL A 596 0.29 -37.89 2.30
C VAL A 596 -0.03 -37.01 1.08
N SER A 597 0.16 -35.69 1.20
CA SER A 597 -0.05 -34.73 0.11
C SER A 597 0.83 -35.07 -1.09
N GLY A 598 0.22 -35.17 -2.26
CA GLY A 598 0.89 -35.51 -3.52
C GLY A 598 0.84 -36.99 -3.93
N LEU A 599 0.39 -37.92 -3.08
CA LEU A 599 0.17 -39.33 -3.47
C LEU A 599 -1.07 -39.44 -4.38
N ALA A 600 -0.88 -39.30 -5.69
CA ALA A 600 -1.96 -39.17 -6.68
C ALA A 600 -2.81 -40.44 -6.86
N ASP A 601 -2.20 -41.62 -6.69
CA ASP A 601 -2.82 -42.94 -6.91
C ASP A 601 -3.40 -43.60 -5.66
N LEU A 602 -3.27 -42.95 -4.50
CA LEU A 602 -3.79 -43.42 -3.22
C LEU A 602 -5.32 -43.52 -3.24
N LYS A 603 -5.86 -44.70 -2.93
CA LYS A 603 -7.30 -45.02 -2.87
C LYS A 603 -7.80 -45.21 -1.44
N GLU A 604 -6.96 -45.78 -0.57
CA GLU A 604 -7.27 -46.08 0.84
C GLU A 604 -6.22 -45.49 1.78
N LEU A 605 -6.67 -44.78 2.82
CA LEU A 605 -5.83 -44.24 3.88
C LEU A 605 -6.40 -44.63 5.26
N SER A 606 -5.55 -45.16 6.15
CA SER A 606 -5.91 -45.46 7.54
C SER A 606 -5.00 -44.69 8.51
N LEU A 607 -5.61 -43.91 9.42
CA LEU A 607 -4.93 -43.04 10.38
C LEU A 607 -4.91 -43.67 11.78
N PRO A 608 -3.90 -43.41 12.63
CA PRO A 608 -3.84 -44.02 13.96
C PRO A 608 -4.75 -43.27 14.94
N SER A 609 -5.36 -44.01 15.87
CA SER A 609 -6.19 -43.44 16.94
C SER A 609 -5.43 -42.52 17.91
N THR A 610 -4.09 -42.57 17.88
CA THR A 610 -3.19 -41.69 18.65
C THR A 610 -2.94 -40.33 18.02
N LEU A 611 -3.44 -40.07 16.81
CA LEU A 611 -3.20 -38.82 16.08
C LEU A 611 -3.87 -37.64 16.78
N LYS A 612 -3.06 -36.69 17.27
CA LYS A 612 -3.54 -35.49 18.01
C LYS A 612 -3.55 -34.23 17.16
N LYS A 613 -2.80 -34.21 16.05
CA LYS A 613 -2.65 -33.04 15.19
C LYS A 613 -2.15 -33.45 13.80
N ALA A 614 -2.73 -32.86 12.76
CA ALA A 614 -2.32 -33.04 11.37
C ALA A 614 -1.76 -31.73 10.78
N ASP A 615 -1.04 -31.84 9.68
CA ASP A 615 -0.61 -30.69 8.89
C ASP A 615 -1.76 -30.07 8.08
N LYS A 616 -1.60 -28.81 7.67
CA LYS A 616 -2.58 -28.13 6.82
C LYS A 616 -2.62 -28.80 5.44
N TYR A 617 -3.83 -29.02 4.94
CA TYR A 617 -4.08 -29.56 3.59
C TYR A 617 -3.54 -30.99 3.37
N LEU A 618 -3.52 -31.84 4.41
CA LEU A 618 -3.02 -33.23 4.36
C LEU A 618 -3.53 -34.05 3.16
N PHE A 619 -4.80 -33.89 2.78
CA PHE A 619 -5.46 -34.64 1.69
C PHE A 619 -5.33 -33.98 0.29
N SER A 620 -4.48 -32.96 0.17
CA SER A 620 -4.29 -32.23 -1.09
C SER A 620 -3.68 -33.11 -2.18
N ASN A 621 -4.23 -32.98 -3.39
CA ASN A 621 -3.83 -33.70 -4.60
C ASN A 621 -4.02 -35.24 -4.62
N ASN A 622 -4.56 -35.89 -3.58
CA ASN A 622 -4.88 -37.33 -3.57
C ASN A 622 -6.14 -37.67 -4.39
N LYS A 623 -6.17 -37.37 -5.69
CA LYS A 623 -7.39 -37.34 -6.51
C LYS A 623 -8.18 -38.67 -6.55
N LYS A 624 -7.51 -39.82 -6.41
CA LYS A 624 -8.14 -41.16 -6.42
C LYS A 624 -8.59 -41.68 -5.05
N LEU A 625 -8.43 -40.89 -3.98
CA LEU A 625 -8.80 -41.29 -2.61
C LEU A 625 -10.31 -41.48 -2.49
N THR A 626 -10.74 -42.73 -2.26
CA THR A 626 -12.15 -43.14 -2.17
C THR A 626 -12.57 -43.58 -0.77
N LYS A 627 -11.61 -43.87 0.13
CA LYS A 627 -11.87 -44.36 1.48
C LYS A 627 -10.85 -43.80 2.48
N ILE A 628 -11.33 -43.26 3.59
CA ILE A 628 -10.53 -42.80 4.73
C ILE A 628 -11.04 -43.50 6.00
N GLU A 629 -10.15 -44.15 6.74
CA GLU A 629 -10.43 -44.73 8.05
C GLU A 629 -9.86 -43.80 9.13
N LEU A 630 -10.74 -43.05 9.79
CA LEU A 630 -10.37 -42.07 10.83
C LEU A 630 -10.07 -42.71 12.20
N ASN A 631 -10.48 -43.95 12.45
CA ASN A 631 -10.18 -44.71 13.68
C ASN A 631 -10.42 -43.94 15.00
N GLY A 632 -11.46 -43.10 15.05
CA GLY A 632 -11.83 -42.29 16.22
C GLY A 632 -11.19 -40.90 16.29
N VAL A 633 -10.38 -40.52 15.30
CA VAL A 633 -9.80 -39.17 15.18
C VAL A 633 -10.88 -38.16 14.76
N ASP A 634 -10.94 -37.03 15.47
CA ASP A 634 -11.86 -35.93 15.21
C ASP A 634 -11.58 -35.27 13.84
N SER A 635 -12.64 -34.98 13.08
CA SER A 635 -12.57 -34.24 11.81
C SER A 635 -11.99 -32.82 11.97
N ASP A 636 -12.08 -32.25 13.16
CA ASP A 636 -11.68 -30.87 13.44
C ASP A 636 -10.15 -30.68 13.43
N ILE A 637 -9.35 -31.74 13.57
CA ILE A 637 -7.89 -31.62 13.50
C ILE A 637 -7.36 -31.35 12.08
N PHE A 638 -8.21 -31.51 11.05
CA PHE A 638 -7.82 -31.39 9.64
C PHE A 638 -8.27 -30.06 9.06
N VAL A 639 -7.31 -29.29 8.53
CA VAL A 639 -7.59 -28.13 7.68
C VAL A 639 -7.58 -28.58 6.22
N VAL A 640 -8.70 -28.46 5.50
CA VAL A 640 -8.86 -28.99 4.13
C VAL A 640 -9.20 -27.88 3.12
N SER A 641 -8.76 -28.01 1.87
CA SER A 641 -9.16 -27.07 0.80
C SER A 641 -10.61 -27.30 0.37
N TYR A 642 -11.24 -26.33 -0.31
CA TYR A 642 -12.65 -26.42 -0.69
C TYR A 642 -12.90 -27.49 -1.78
N GLU A 643 -12.02 -27.61 -2.78
CA GLU A 643 -12.00 -28.72 -3.75
C GLU A 643 -11.93 -30.06 -3.02
N CYS A 644 -11.06 -30.16 -2.01
CA CYS A 644 -10.88 -31.40 -1.27
C CYS A 644 -12.09 -31.74 -0.40
N HIS A 645 -12.70 -30.74 0.24
CA HIS A 645 -13.94 -30.91 0.99
C HIS A 645 -15.07 -31.40 0.09
N LEU A 646 -15.37 -30.72 -1.02
CA LEU A 646 -16.46 -31.14 -1.93
C LEU A 646 -16.27 -32.58 -2.42
N ARG A 647 -15.04 -32.94 -2.80
CA ARG A 647 -14.68 -34.29 -3.25
C ARG A 647 -14.87 -35.37 -2.18
N LEU A 648 -14.52 -35.07 -0.93
CA LEU A 648 -14.65 -36.02 0.18
C LEU A 648 -16.09 -36.04 0.77
N LYS A 649 -16.82 -34.92 0.69
CA LYS A 649 -18.26 -34.80 1.01
C LYS A 649 -19.12 -35.70 0.13
N ALA A 650 -18.81 -35.79 -1.17
CA ALA A 650 -19.47 -36.72 -2.08
C ALA A 650 -19.31 -38.20 -1.65
N LEU A 651 -18.23 -38.53 -0.95
CA LEU A 651 -17.95 -39.86 -0.40
C LEU A 651 -18.50 -40.06 1.03
N GLY A 652 -19.18 -39.05 1.59
CA GLY A 652 -19.76 -39.09 2.93
C GLY A 652 -18.86 -38.59 4.07
N PHE A 653 -17.65 -38.09 3.77
CA PHE A 653 -16.77 -37.50 4.78
C PHE A 653 -17.07 -36.02 4.97
N LEU A 654 -17.14 -35.57 6.22
CA LEU A 654 -17.45 -34.19 6.57
C LEU A 654 -16.28 -33.62 7.39
N PHE A 655 -15.82 -32.43 7.00
CA PHE A 655 -14.82 -31.66 7.74
C PHE A 655 -15.45 -30.35 8.18
N ASN A 656 -15.10 -29.90 9.38
CA ASN A 656 -15.62 -28.64 9.92
C ASN A 656 -14.64 -27.47 9.71
N ASN A 657 -13.35 -27.73 9.45
CA ASN A 657 -12.30 -26.73 9.23
C ASN A 657 -11.94 -26.61 7.73
N ILE A 658 -12.90 -26.17 6.92
CA ILE A 658 -12.73 -25.99 5.48
C ILE A 658 -12.14 -24.61 5.19
N LYS A 659 -11.13 -24.53 4.32
CA LYS A 659 -10.57 -23.28 3.81
C LYS A 659 -10.65 -23.20 2.30
N MET A 660 -10.88 -22.01 1.77
CA MET A 660 -10.89 -21.77 0.33
C MET A 660 -9.57 -21.19 -0.13
N THR A 661 -8.86 -21.94 -0.98
CA THR A 661 -7.53 -21.62 -1.52
C THR A 661 -7.63 -20.93 -2.88
N GLU A 662 -6.55 -20.26 -3.31
CA GLU A 662 -6.47 -19.64 -4.64
C GLU A 662 -6.71 -20.65 -5.79
N LYS A 663 -6.29 -21.91 -5.60
CA LYS A 663 -6.54 -23.00 -6.55
C LYS A 663 -8.02 -23.36 -6.62
N ASP A 664 -8.72 -23.40 -5.48
CA ASP A 664 -10.18 -23.60 -5.48
C ASP A 664 -10.83 -22.46 -6.28
N ILE A 665 -10.43 -21.21 -6.01
CA ILE A 665 -10.95 -20.00 -6.67
C ILE A 665 -10.82 -20.08 -8.20
N LYS A 666 -9.64 -20.45 -8.71
CA LYS A 666 -9.39 -20.65 -10.15
C LYS A 666 -10.19 -21.82 -10.74
N THR A 667 -10.37 -22.89 -9.97
CA THR A 667 -11.02 -24.14 -10.42
C THR A 667 -12.52 -23.96 -10.63
N PHE A 668 -13.22 -23.37 -9.64
CA PHE A 668 -14.67 -23.17 -9.71
C PHE A 668 -15.09 -21.79 -10.25
N GLY A 669 -14.14 -20.90 -10.58
CA GLY A 669 -14.38 -19.68 -11.35
C GLY A 669 -15.29 -18.66 -10.65
N TYR A 670 -14.99 -18.34 -9.39
CA TYR A 670 -15.90 -17.60 -8.51
C TYR A 670 -16.16 -16.16 -8.97
N ILE A 671 -17.45 -15.82 -9.00
CA ILE A 671 -17.94 -14.48 -8.70
C ILE A 671 -18.74 -14.60 -7.40
N TRP A 672 -18.58 -13.63 -6.50
CA TRP A 672 -19.48 -13.47 -5.36
C TRP A 672 -20.81 -12.85 -5.84
N ASP A 673 -21.73 -13.65 -6.38
CA ASP A 673 -23.13 -13.28 -6.54
C ASP A 673 -23.87 -13.62 -5.24
N SER A 674 -24.48 -12.62 -4.58
CA SER A 674 -25.28 -12.81 -3.37
C SER A 674 -26.55 -13.64 -3.57
N ARG A 675 -26.88 -14.00 -4.81
CA ARG A 675 -27.97 -14.91 -5.20
C ARG A 675 -27.51 -16.36 -5.39
N LEU A 676 -26.20 -16.62 -5.42
CA LEU A 676 -25.62 -17.97 -5.43
C LEU A 676 -25.29 -18.40 -3.99
N CYS A 677 -26.32 -18.79 -3.26
CA CYS A 677 -26.18 -19.32 -1.90
C CYS A 677 -25.41 -20.65 -1.89
N TRP A 678 -24.16 -20.65 -1.40
CA TRP A 678 -23.38 -21.87 -1.22
C TRP A 678 -23.81 -22.60 0.05
N GLN A 679 -24.13 -23.89 -0.09
CA GLN A 679 -24.84 -24.72 0.89
C GLN A 679 -23.95 -25.35 1.99
N ASP A 680 -22.92 -24.66 2.49
CA ASP A 680 -21.98 -25.27 3.45
C ASP A 680 -21.45 -24.27 4.50
N ASP A 681 -22.14 -24.21 5.65
CA ASP A 681 -21.92 -23.27 6.76
C ASP A 681 -20.61 -23.51 7.56
N ARG A 682 -19.72 -24.39 7.07
CA ARG A 682 -18.50 -24.86 7.77
C ARG A 682 -17.21 -24.33 7.15
N LEU A 683 -17.30 -23.21 6.43
CA LEU A 683 -16.15 -22.55 5.81
C LEU A 683 -15.51 -21.60 6.83
N VAL A 684 -14.34 -21.99 7.36
CA VAL A 684 -13.76 -21.39 8.59
C VAL A 684 -12.74 -20.30 8.30
N GLU A 685 -12.08 -20.30 7.14
CA GLU A 685 -11.17 -19.23 6.71
C GLU A 685 -11.09 -19.13 5.17
N LEU A 686 -10.94 -17.92 4.64
CA LEU A 686 -10.42 -17.69 3.29
C LEU A 686 -8.97 -17.18 3.41
N GLU A 687 -8.13 -17.48 2.42
CA GLU A 687 -6.86 -16.74 2.24
C GLU A 687 -7.21 -15.30 1.79
N MET A 688 -6.97 -14.32 2.68
CA MET A 688 -7.78 -13.09 2.78
C MET A 688 -7.44 -11.94 1.81
N GLU A 689 -6.63 -12.15 0.77
CA GLU A 689 -6.21 -11.04 -0.12
C GLU A 689 -7.35 -10.49 -1.02
N ASN A 690 -8.51 -11.16 -1.11
CA ASN A 690 -9.60 -10.80 -2.04
C ASN A 690 -11.04 -10.88 -1.46
N LEU A 691 -11.23 -10.62 -0.16
CA LEU A 691 -12.50 -10.89 0.53
C LEU A 691 -13.56 -9.76 0.44
N ARG A 692 -14.52 -9.86 -0.50
CA ARG A 692 -15.62 -8.90 -0.67
C ARG A 692 -16.79 -9.14 0.30
N PHE A 693 -16.90 -8.35 1.37
CA PHE A 693 -18.03 -8.43 2.32
C PHE A 693 -19.25 -7.62 1.85
N ILE A 694 -20.46 -8.19 1.96
CA ILE A 694 -21.71 -7.59 1.46
C ILE A 694 -22.62 -7.10 2.62
N ASN A 695 -23.18 -5.91 2.43
CA ASN A 695 -24.23 -5.24 3.21
C ASN A 695 -23.90 -4.76 4.64
N SER A 696 -23.57 -5.64 5.60
CA SER A 696 -23.35 -5.23 7.00
C SER A 696 -22.44 -6.20 7.78
N VAL A 697 -21.62 -5.68 8.70
CA VAL A 697 -20.74 -6.48 9.56
C VAL A 697 -20.93 -6.13 11.04
N ASP A 698 -21.15 -7.16 11.85
CA ASP A 698 -21.14 -7.12 13.32
C ASP A 698 -19.73 -7.49 13.84
N LEU A 699 -19.10 -6.56 14.57
CA LEU A 699 -17.78 -6.73 15.16
C LEU A 699 -17.86 -7.01 16.66
N SER A 700 -17.38 -8.19 17.04
CA SER A 700 -17.13 -8.62 18.42
C SER A 700 -15.64 -8.86 18.66
N ASN A 701 -15.23 -9.01 19.92
CA ASN A 701 -13.84 -9.31 20.29
C ASN A 701 -13.31 -10.59 19.61
N ASP A 702 -14.18 -11.57 19.33
CA ASP A 702 -13.81 -12.82 18.64
C ASP A 702 -13.41 -12.60 17.17
N ASN A 703 -13.96 -11.56 16.54
CA ASN A 703 -13.68 -11.15 15.17
C ASN A 703 -12.57 -10.09 15.09
N LEU A 704 -12.39 -9.27 16.14
CA LEU A 704 -11.38 -8.21 16.18
C LEU A 704 -9.92 -8.69 16.21
N LYS A 705 -9.67 -9.91 16.70
CA LYS A 705 -8.33 -10.52 16.62
C LYS A 705 -7.81 -10.63 15.17
N TYR A 706 -8.71 -10.72 14.18
CA TYR A 706 -8.36 -10.73 12.75
C TYR A 706 -8.14 -9.33 12.17
N LEU A 707 -8.63 -8.28 12.84
CA LEU A 707 -8.37 -6.87 12.52
C LEU A 707 -7.02 -6.41 13.11
N GLU A 708 -6.73 -6.76 14.37
CA GLU A 708 -5.51 -6.36 15.08
C GLU A 708 -4.24 -7.04 14.55
N SER A 709 -4.35 -8.18 13.87
CA SER A 709 -3.22 -8.92 13.30
C SER A 709 -2.78 -8.46 11.90
N SER A 710 -3.51 -7.51 11.27
CA SER A 710 -3.22 -7.05 9.90
C SER A 710 -2.53 -5.67 9.89
N PRO A 711 -1.39 -5.51 9.19
CA PRO A 711 -0.76 -4.20 9.05
C PRO A 711 -1.58 -3.24 8.17
N SER A 712 -2.46 -2.46 8.80
CA SER A 712 -2.93 -1.12 8.39
C SER A 712 -3.66 -0.91 7.05
N ILE A 713 -3.76 -1.88 6.12
CA ILE A 713 -4.19 -1.61 4.73
C ILE A 713 -5.30 -2.55 4.19
N GLY A 714 -5.33 -3.84 4.55
CA GLY A 714 -6.09 -4.85 3.78
C GLY A 714 -7.63 -4.81 3.86
N LEU A 715 -8.23 -4.61 5.03
CA LEU A 715 -9.67 -4.91 5.23
C LEU A 715 -10.62 -3.79 4.79
N GLY A 716 -10.21 -2.52 4.88
CA GLY A 716 -11.06 -1.36 4.59
C GLY A 716 -11.40 -1.16 3.10
N MET A 717 -10.54 -1.68 2.21
CA MET A 717 -10.74 -1.64 0.75
C MET A 717 -11.69 -2.75 0.26
N CYS A 718 -11.69 -3.91 0.94
CA CYS A 718 -12.44 -5.10 0.55
C CYS A 718 -13.85 -5.17 1.18
N TYR A 719 -14.10 -4.38 2.22
CA TYR A 719 -15.46 -4.20 2.76
C TYR A 719 -16.34 -3.42 1.77
N HIS A 720 -17.40 -4.03 1.23
CA HIS A 720 -18.39 -3.33 0.37
C HIS A 720 -19.75 -3.11 1.07
N GLY A 721 -19.87 -3.47 2.34
CA GLY A 721 -21.08 -3.21 3.12
C GLY A 721 -21.25 -1.73 3.47
N SER A 722 -22.49 -1.34 3.78
CA SER A 722 -22.86 0.06 4.03
C SER A 722 -23.00 0.40 5.52
N HIS A 723 -23.04 -0.61 6.41
CA HIS A 723 -23.30 -0.44 7.84
C HIS A 723 -22.32 -1.28 8.67
N VAL A 724 -21.73 -0.71 9.73
CA VAL A 724 -20.88 -1.43 10.70
C VAL A 724 -21.52 -1.37 12.07
N ASN A 725 -21.59 -2.48 12.79
CA ASN A 725 -22.10 -2.55 14.14
C ASN A 725 -21.02 -3.10 15.08
N ILE A 726 -20.83 -2.50 16.24
CA ILE A 726 -19.74 -2.83 17.16
C ILE A 726 -20.35 -3.17 18.52
N SER A 727 -20.10 -4.38 19.03
CA SER A 727 -20.71 -4.85 20.28
C SER A 727 -20.13 -4.17 21.52
N ASP A 728 -20.95 -4.06 22.58
CA ASP A 728 -20.65 -3.29 23.81
C ASP A 728 -19.42 -3.75 24.61
N ASN A 729 -18.90 -4.95 24.31
CA ASN A 729 -17.68 -5.51 24.91
C ASN A 729 -16.38 -5.11 24.16
N VAL A 730 -16.47 -4.40 23.04
CA VAL A 730 -15.34 -3.94 22.24
C VAL A 730 -14.76 -2.62 22.78
N LYS A 731 -13.43 -2.52 22.79
CA LYS A 731 -12.71 -1.25 23.05
C LYS A 731 -12.18 -0.70 21.73
N LEU A 732 -12.54 0.54 21.40
CA LEU A 732 -11.96 1.25 20.26
C LEU A 732 -10.49 1.57 20.52
N HIS A 733 -9.61 1.27 19.56
CA HIS A 733 -8.18 1.61 19.59
C HIS A 733 -7.80 2.58 18.43
N LYS A 734 -6.55 3.04 18.41
CA LYS A 734 -6.03 3.98 17.40
C LYS A 734 -6.01 3.32 16.01
N ASN A 735 -6.42 4.04 14.97
CA ASN A 735 -6.47 3.57 13.56
C ASN A 735 -7.52 2.47 13.23
N LEU A 736 -8.40 2.04 14.15
CA LEU A 736 -9.24 0.83 14.01
C LEU A 736 -10.02 0.73 12.67
N PHE A 737 -10.61 1.83 12.18
CA PHE A 737 -11.32 1.90 10.88
C PHE A 737 -10.64 2.82 9.87
N LYS A 738 -9.34 3.09 10.03
CA LYS A 738 -8.60 3.97 9.11
C LYS A 738 -8.66 3.43 7.67
N ASN A 739 -8.96 4.31 6.71
CA ASN A 739 -9.11 4.01 5.28
C ASN A 739 -10.23 3.01 4.93
N TRP A 740 -11.28 2.90 5.75
CA TRP A 740 -12.47 2.09 5.41
C TRP A 740 -13.42 2.87 4.50
N VAL A 741 -13.22 2.76 3.18
CA VAL A 741 -13.76 3.73 2.22
C VAL A 741 -15.25 3.59 1.89
N ASN A 742 -15.86 2.40 2.05
CA ASN A 742 -17.19 2.09 1.50
C ASN A 742 -18.36 2.17 2.50
N PHE A 743 -18.12 2.07 3.81
CA PHE A 743 -19.21 2.03 4.80
C PHE A 743 -19.80 3.43 5.03
N THR A 744 -21.13 3.48 5.24
CA THR A 744 -21.90 4.74 5.30
C THR A 744 -22.41 5.11 6.69
N SER A 745 -22.46 4.15 7.62
CA SER A 745 -22.82 4.39 9.02
C SER A 745 -22.17 3.37 9.96
N VAL A 746 -21.98 3.76 11.23
CA VAL A 746 -21.47 2.89 12.29
C VAL A 746 -22.24 3.05 13.60
N VAL A 747 -22.49 1.93 14.26
CA VAL A 747 -23.02 1.86 15.64
C VAL A 747 -21.84 1.61 16.59
N LEU A 748 -21.65 2.51 17.56
CA LEU A 748 -20.55 2.46 18.52
C LEU A 748 -20.96 1.78 19.84
N PRO A 749 -20.01 1.16 20.57
CA PRO A 749 -20.26 0.59 21.89
C PRO A 749 -20.83 1.64 22.86
N THR A 750 -21.90 1.32 23.59
CA THR A 750 -22.60 2.24 24.50
C THR A 750 -21.71 2.79 25.61
N ASN A 751 -20.66 2.05 25.99
CA ASN A 751 -19.68 2.39 27.01
C ASN A 751 -18.46 3.21 26.48
N THR A 752 -18.50 3.71 25.25
CA THR A 752 -17.37 4.44 24.64
C THR A 752 -17.12 5.81 25.30
N ILE A 753 -16.05 5.94 26.09
CA ILE A 753 -15.69 7.19 26.78
C ILE A 753 -14.98 8.21 25.86
N LYS A 754 -14.16 7.74 24.91
CA LYS A 754 -13.47 8.59 23.92
C LYS A 754 -13.48 7.91 22.55
N ILE A 755 -13.44 8.70 21.49
CA ILE A 755 -13.01 8.22 20.17
C ILE A 755 -11.48 8.36 20.09
N PRO A 756 -10.71 7.28 19.85
CA PRO A 756 -9.26 7.33 19.72
C PRO A 756 -8.77 8.16 18.54
N SER A 757 -7.48 8.47 18.52
CA SER A 757 -6.87 9.17 17.38
C SER A 757 -7.01 8.34 16.12
N ASN A 758 -7.20 8.99 14.97
CA ASN A 758 -7.23 8.35 13.64
C ASN A 758 -8.29 7.22 13.48
N CYS A 759 -9.23 7.07 14.42
CA CYS A 759 -10.12 5.90 14.53
C CYS A 759 -10.99 5.70 13.28
N PHE A 760 -11.46 6.79 12.67
CA PHE A 760 -12.24 6.83 11.43
C PHE A 760 -11.58 7.78 10.41
N GLU A 761 -10.25 7.81 10.34
CA GLU A 761 -9.53 8.61 9.33
C GLU A 761 -9.81 8.05 7.92
N ASN A 762 -10.11 8.93 6.96
CA ASN A 762 -10.36 8.61 5.55
C ASN A 762 -11.48 7.58 5.31
N CYS A 763 -12.50 7.56 6.17
CA CYS A 763 -13.73 6.80 5.95
C CYS A 763 -14.64 7.52 4.93
N PHE A 764 -14.23 7.55 3.66
CA PHE A 764 -14.78 8.47 2.66
C PHE A 764 -16.31 8.41 2.49
N SER A 765 -16.92 7.23 2.59
CA SER A 765 -18.38 7.05 2.46
C SER A 765 -19.19 7.28 3.74
N LEU A 766 -18.56 7.48 4.91
CA LEU A 766 -19.27 7.60 6.20
C LEU A 766 -20.14 8.87 6.21
N LYS A 767 -21.47 8.70 6.22
CA LYS A 767 -22.44 9.81 6.08
C LYS A 767 -22.89 10.41 7.40
N THR A 768 -23.09 9.56 8.41
CA THR A 768 -23.55 9.94 9.75
C THR A 768 -22.94 9.04 10.81
N ILE A 769 -22.76 9.60 12.02
CA ILE A 769 -22.40 8.82 13.20
C ILE A 769 -23.15 9.33 14.43
N LYS A 770 -23.56 8.41 15.30
CA LYS A 770 -24.22 8.70 16.58
C LYS A 770 -23.25 8.41 17.72
N LEU A 771 -22.89 9.45 18.47
CA LEU A 771 -22.01 9.32 19.62
C LEU A 771 -22.79 8.86 20.87
N PRO A 772 -22.33 7.81 21.58
CA PRO A 772 -22.87 7.43 22.89
C PRO A 772 -22.81 8.59 23.90
N LYS A 773 -23.75 8.62 24.86
CA LYS A 773 -23.80 9.64 25.92
C LYS A 773 -22.57 9.65 26.84
N SER A 774 -21.80 8.56 26.84
CA SER A 774 -20.55 8.37 27.57
C SER A 774 -19.35 9.08 26.92
N VAL A 775 -19.45 9.50 25.65
CA VAL A 775 -18.35 10.16 24.94
C VAL A 775 -18.12 11.56 25.50
N THR A 776 -16.88 11.81 25.94
CA THR A 776 -16.41 13.10 26.47
C THR A 776 -15.34 13.77 25.61
N LYS A 777 -14.64 13.00 24.76
CA LYS A 777 -13.51 13.48 23.96
C LYS A 777 -13.42 12.79 22.59
N LEU A 778 -13.21 13.60 21.56
CA LEU A 778 -12.77 13.17 20.23
C LEU A 778 -11.28 13.51 20.11
N SER A 779 -10.45 12.50 19.82
CA SER A 779 -8.99 12.67 19.78
C SER A 779 -8.52 13.31 18.47
N GLU A 780 -7.21 13.58 18.36
CA GLU A 780 -6.61 14.12 17.13
C GLU A 780 -6.93 13.25 15.90
N PHE A 781 -7.26 13.88 14.78
CA PHE A 781 -7.58 13.21 13.50
C PHE A 781 -8.71 12.16 13.52
N SER A 782 -9.57 12.12 14.55
CA SER A 782 -10.49 10.98 14.75
C SER A 782 -11.49 10.72 13.62
N PHE A 783 -11.88 11.75 12.85
CA PHE A 783 -12.73 11.68 11.64
C PHE A 783 -12.10 12.49 10.48
N TYR A 784 -10.77 12.62 10.48
CA TYR A 784 -10.08 13.38 9.43
C TYR A 784 -10.37 12.78 8.04
N GLY A 785 -10.67 13.62 7.06
CA GLY A 785 -10.92 13.16 5.68
C GLY A 785 -12.22 12.39 5.47
N CYS A 786 -13.16 12.39 6.43
CA CYS A 786 -14.51 11.82 6.24
C CYS A 786 -15.37 12.69 5.32
N VAL A 787 -15.05 12.73 4.02
CA VAL A 787 -15.64 13.69 3.06
C VAL A 787 -17.17 13.58 2.92
N SER A 788 -17.78 12.40 3.09
CA SER A 788 -19.24 12.24 3.05
C SER A 788 -19.96 12.58 4.37
N LEU A 789 -19.23 12.87 5.46
CA LEU A 789 -19.82 13.01 6.78
C LEU A 789 -20.62 14.32 6.87
N THR A 790 -21.95 14.19 6.92
CA THR A 790 -22.89 15.32 6.89
C THR A 790 -23.23 15.86 8.26
N SER A 791 -23.31 14.98 9.27
CA SER A 791 -23.75 15.34 10.61
C SER A 791 -23.27 14.31 11.66
N ILE A 792 -23.16 14.79 12.89
CA ILE A 792 -22.71 14.00 14.05
C ILE A 792 -23.74 14.19 15.17
N LEU A 793 -24.44 13.11 15.50
CA LEU A 793 -25.48 13.15 16.52
C LEU A 793 -24.83 12.99 17.89
N CYS A 794 -24.64 14.11 18.60
CA CYS A 794 -24.03 14.16 19.92
C CYS A 794 -24.98 14.79 20.94
N ASN A 795 -25.22 14.11 22.06
CA ASN A 795 -26.11 14.57 23.13
C ASN A 795 -25.34 15.09 24.37
N THR A 796 -24.04 15.29 24.25
CA THR A 796 -23.13 15.73 25.31
C THR A 796 -22.11 16.74 24.77
N ASN A 797 -21.56 17.55 25.67
CA ASN A 797 -20.43 18.44 25.35
C ASN A 797 -19.16 17.59 25.20
N VAL A 798 -18.52 17.64 24.04
CA VAL A 798 -17.30 16.86 23.74
C VAL A 798 -16.09 17.76 23.50
N ILE A 799 -14.94 17.39 24.04
CA ILE A 799 -13.66 18.05 23.73
C ILE A 799 -13.23 17.65 22.33
N LEU A 800 -12.98 18.61 21.44
CA LEU A 800 -12.53 18.35 20.07
C LEU A 800 -11.01 18.46 19.94
N GLY A 801 -10.36 17.37 19.54
CA GLY A 801 -8.92 17.33 19.28
C GLY A 801 -8.50 18.08 18.00
N ARG A 802 -7.19 18.32 17.88
CA ARG A 802 -6.55 18.92 16.69
C ARG A 802 -6.96 18.17 15.42
N LYS A 803 -7.38 18.91 14.38
CA LYS A 803 -7.79 18.38 13.06
C LYS A 803 -8.85 17.25 13.10
N CYS A 804 -9.65 17.09 14.16
CA CYS A 804 -10.53 15.91 14.29
C CYS A 804 -11.65 15.84 13.24
N PHE A 805 -12.06 16.98 12.64
CA PHE A 805 -13.00 17.08 11.53
C PHE A 805 -12.41 17.78 10.30
N SER A 806 -11.09 17.93 10.22
CA SER A 806 -10.49 18.56 9.05
C SER A 806 -10.77 17.71 7.81
N MET A 807 -11.11 18.37 6.70
CA MET A 807 -11.49 17.77 5.43
C MET A 807 -12.81 16.97 5.43
N CYS A 808 -13.68 17.17 6.42
CA CYS A 808 -15.08 16.72 6.33
C CYS A 808 -15.89 17.67 5.42
N ASP A 809 -15.64 17.60 4.10
CA ASP A 809 -16.16 18.58 3.12
C ASP A 809 -17.70 18.71 3.09
N ASN A 810 -18.45 17.66 3.44
CA ASN A 810 -19.91 17.68 3.52
C ASN A 810 -20.49 17.98 4.91
N LEU A 811 -19.68 18.27 5.93
CA LEU A 811 -20.15 18.48 7.30
C LEU A 811 -20.96 19.77 7.41
N VAL A 812 -22.26 19.66 7.72
CA VAL A 812 -23.19 20.80 7.82
C VAL A 812 -23.40 21.24 9.27
N SER A 813 -23.30 20.32 10.23
CA SER A 813 -23.48 20.60 11.66
C SER A 813 -22.37 20.01 12.51
N ILE A 814 -21.96 20.76 13.53
CA ILE A 814 -20.90 20.41 14.47
C ILE A 814 -21.51 20.12 15.86
N PRO A 815 -20.92 19.21 16.67
CA PRO A 815 -21.36 19.03 18.05
C PRO A 815 -21.06 20.29 18.88
N GLN A 816 -21.95 20.61 19.83
CA GLN A 816 -21.72 21.67 20.81
C GLN A 816 -20.47 21.33 21.66
N THR A 817 -19.55 22.29 21.75
CA THR A 817 -18.25 22.09 22.42
C THR A 817 -17.78 23.35 23.14
N LYS A 818 -17.15 23.17 24.30
CA LYS A 818 -16.45 24.22 25.03
C LYS A 818 -14.99 24.41 24.59
N TYR A 819 -14.45 23.49 23.78
CA TYR A 819 -13.02 23.42 23.49
C TYR A 819 -12.76 23.11 22.02
N ILE A 820 -12.16 24.08 21.33
CA ILE A 820 -11.78 24.05 19.92
C ILE A 820 -10.25 24.02 19.87
N CYS A 821 -9.67 23.14 19.04
CA CYS A 821 -8.23 23.05 18.81
C CYS A 821 -7.85 23.57 17.41
N ASN A 822 -6.56 23.80 17.16
CA ASN A 822 -6.04 24.26 15.87
C ASN A 822 -6.52 23.36 14.71
N SER A 823 -6.89 24.00 13.59
CA SER A 823 -7.37 23.35 12.36
C SER A 823 -8.55 22.37 12.53
N VAL A 824 -9.33 22.43 13.61
CA VAL A 824 -10.35 21.39 13.89
C VAL A 824 -11.41 21.22 12.79
N PHE A 825 -11.83 22.31 12.15
CA PHE A 825 -12.78 22.31 11.01
C PHE A 825 -12.11 22.82 9.72
N GLU A 826 -10.78 22.73 9.62
CA GLU A 826 -10.04 23.13 8.41
C GLU A 826 -10.59 22.34 7.21
N ARG A 827 -11.11 23.06 6.21
CA ARG A 827 -11.76 22.53 5.00
C ARG A 827 -13.04 21.72 5.27
N CYS A 828 -13.87 22.15 6.22
CA CYS A 828 -15.28 21.75 6.27
C CYS A 828 -16.10 22.56 5.24
N SER A 829 -15.93 22.27 3.94
CA SER A 829 -16.42 23.12 2.85
C SER A 829 -17.92 23.42 2.86
N SER A 830 -18.76 22.52 3.40
CA SER A 830 -20.22 22.69 3.45
C SER A 830 -20.78 23.29 4.75
N LEU A 831 -19.93 23.57 5.74
CA LEU A 831 -20.35 24.14 7.02
C LEU A 831 -20.79 25.59 6.82
N SER A 832 -22.09 25.87 6.93
CA SER A 832 -22.68 27.16 6.55
C SER A 832 -22.91 28.15 7.71
N LYS A 833 -23.19 27.63 8.91
CA LYS A 833 -23.48 28.43 10.11
C LYS A 833 -22.78 27.84 11.32
N ILE A 834 -22.19 28.69 12.15
CA ILE A 834 -21.50 28.30 13.38
C ILE A 834 -21.97 29.16 14.54
N ILE A 835 -22.27 28.51 15.67
CA ILE A 835 -22.53 29.16 16.96
C ILE A 835 -21.45 28.65 17.91
N LEU A 836 -20.56 29.53 18.35
CA LEU A 836 -19.50 29.19 19.31
C LEU A 836 -20.05 29.27 20.74
N PHE A 837 -19.56 28.42 21.63
CA PHE A 837 -20.08 28.27 22.99
C PHE A 837 -19.45 29.27 23.99
N ASP A 838 -20.25 29.78 24.92
CA ASP A 838 -19.80 30.71 25.99
C ASP A 838 -18.70 30.12 26.89
N GLY A 839 -17.57 30.82 26.98
CA GLY A 839 -16.38 30.39 27.73
C GLY A 839 -15.21 29.97 26.85
N LEU A 840 -15.37 29.95 25.53
CA LEU A 840 -14.24 29.87 24.60
C LEU A 840 -13.43 31.18 24.67
N ALA A 841 -12.16 31.11 25.08
CA ALA A 841 -11.30 32.29 25.26
C ALA A 841 -10.71 32.85 23.96
N ASN A 842 -10.47 31.98 22.97
CA ASN A 842 -9.87 32.34 21.68
C ASN A 842 -10.43 31.49 20.54
N ILE A 843 -10.33 32.01 19.32
CA ILE A 843 -10.56 31.24 18.09
C ILE A 843 -9.18 30.79 17.56
N PRO A 844 -8.85 29.48 17.60
CA PRO A 844 -7.50 28.99 17.33
C PRO A 844 -7.04 29.11 15.88
N HIS A 845 -5.73 28.94 15.69
CA HIS A 845 -5.06 28.91 14.39
C HIS A 845 -5.77 27.99 13.37
N CYS A 846 -6.06 28.54 12.18
CA CYS A 846 -6.75 27.85 11.08
C CYS A 846 -8.08 27.14 11.44
N ALA A 847 -8.76 27.49 12.55
CA ALA A 847 -9.92 26.73 13.04
C ALA A 847 -11.02 26.49 11.99
N PHE A 848 -11.27 27.48 11.12
CA PHE A 848 -12.25 27.43 10.03
C PHE A 848 -11.61 27.72 8.65
N PHE A 849 -10.29 27.52 8.51
CA PHE A 849 -9.57 27.75 7.27
C PHE A 849 -10.21 26.96 6.11
N ARG A 850 -10.55 27.64 5.00
CA ARG A 850 -11.22 27.07 3.82
C ARG A 850 -12.63 26.49 4.07
N CYS A 851 -13.38 26.98 5.06
CA CYS A 851 -14.82 26.70 5.21
C CYS A 851 -15.66 27.52 4.21
N TYR A 852 -15.72 27.08 2.96
CA TYR A 852 -16.23 27.90 1.84
C TYR A 852 -17.68 28.35 1.95
N LYS A 853 -18.60 27.52 2.44
CA LYS A 853 -20.01 27.88 2.60
C LYS A 853 -20.32 28.63 3.89
N LEU A 854 -19.35 28.86 4.78
CA LEU A 854 -19.56 29.54 6.06
C LEU A 854 -19.99 30.98 5.80
N SER A 855 -21.28 31.26 6.00
CA SER A 855 -21.88 32.57 5.76
C SER A 855 -22.19 33.34 7.05
N GLU A 856 -22.42 32.62 8.15
CA GLU A 856 -22.82 33.21 9.44
C GLU A 856 -22.01 32.59 10.60
N ILE A 857 -21.46 33.44 11.47
CA ILE A 857 -20.87 33.02 12.73
C ILE A 857 -21.35 33.89 13.90
N SER A 858 -21.72 33.23 15.01
CA SER A 858 -21.96 33.87 16.29
C SER A 858 -20.75 33.67 17.21
N VAL A 859 -20.12 34.77 17.61
CA VAL A 859 -18.92 34.80 18.47
C VAL A 859 -19.33 35.28 19.87
N PRO A 860 -19.11 34.48 20.94
CA PRO A 860 -19.48 34.85 22.30
C PRO A 860 -18.50 35.85 22.91
N ASN A 861 -18.99 36.59 23.91
CA ASN A 861 -18.26 37.66 24.60
C ASN A 861 -17.02 37.17 25.38
N SER A 862 -16.80 35.86 25.49
CA SER A 862 -15.59 35.28 26.08
C SER A 862 -14.38 35.29 25.13
N VAL A 863 -14.60 35.43 23.82
CA VAL A 863 -13.52 35.40 22.82
C VAL A 863 -12.83 36.77 22.78
N THR A 864 -11.57 36.82 23.19
CA THR A 864 -10.75 38.05 23.17
C THR A 864 -9.68 38.06 22.08
N HIS A 865 -9.39 36.90 21.49
CA HIS A 865 -8.31 36.70 20.52
C HIS A 865 -8.75 35.83 19.35
N ILE A 866 -8.33 36.21 18.13
CA ILE A 866 -8.50 35.42 16.90
C ILE A 866 -7.11 35.20 16.29
N SER A 867 -6.68 33.94 16.24
CA SER A 867 -5.32 33.58 15.79
C SER A 867 -5.17 33.57 14.25
N LYS A 868 -3.91 33.46 13.77
CA LYS A 868 -3.60 33.54 12.33
C LYS A 868 -4.47 32.63 11.48
N PHE A 869 -4.91 33.16 10.34
CA PHE A 869 -5.68 32.47 9.31
C PHE A 869 -7.00 31.77 9.76
N ALA A 870 -7.55 32.09 10.94
CA ALA A 870 -8.73 31.42 11.51
C ALA A 870 -9.92 31.30 10.55
N PHE A 871 -10.18 32.32 9.72
CA PHE A 871 -11.26 32.36 8.72
C PHE A 871 -10.75 32.50 7.27
N LYS A 872 -9.47 32.27 7.00
CA LYS A 872 -8.89 32.48 5.66
C LYS A 872 -9.58 31.58 4.63
N ASN A 873 -9.98 32.16 3.49
CA ASN A 873 -10.82 31.55 2.46
C ASN A 873 -12.26 31.15 2.90
N CYS A 874 -12.85 31.77 3.94
CA CYS A 874 -14.29 31.68 4.20
C CYS A 874 -15.08 32.57 3.21
N ILE A 875 -15.06 32.19 1.93
CA ILE A 875 -15.52 33.05 0.82
C ILE A 875 -17.00 33.46 0.89
N SER A 876 -17.83 32.72 1.64
CA SER A 876 -19.26 33.04 1.82
C SER A 876 -19.58 33.92 3.02
N LEU A 877 -18.61 34.22 3.88
CA LEU A 877 -18.85 34.98 5.11
C LEU A 877 -19.20 36.42 4.75
N THR A 878 -20.43 36.86 5.06
CA THR A 878 -20.93 38.18 4.63
C THR A 878 -20.61 39.30 5.61
N SER A 879 -20.53 38.98 6.90
CA SER A 879 -20.22 39.94 7.95
C SER A 879 -19.53 39.25 9.13
N PHE A 880 -18.79 40.05 9.91
CA PHE A 880 -18.21 39.63 11.18
C PHE A 880 -18.49 40.71 12.24
N ASN A 881 -18.97 40.30 13.42
CA ASN A 881 -19.20 41.20 14.54
C ASN A 881 -18.65 40.57 15.83
N SER A 882 -17.99 41.37 16.67
CA SER A 882 -17.57 40.96 18.01
C SER A 882 -17.55 42.12 19.01
N GLU A 883 -18.13 41.85 20.18
CA GLU A 883 -18.14 42.76 21.33
C GLU A 883 -16.80 42.79 22.09
N SER A 884 -15.99 41.72 22.00
CA SER A 884 -14.94 41.39 22.98
C SER A 884 -13.53 41.20 22.43
N VAL A 885 -13.36 41.10 21.11
CA VAL A 885 -12.05 40.84 20.48
C VAL A 885 -11.10 42.03 20.59
N LEU A 886 -9.88 41.77 21.06
CA LEU A 886 -8.80 42.73 21.29
C LEU A 886 -7.59 42.53 20.35
N LEU A 887 -7.36 41.30 19.86
CA LEU A 887 -6.26 40.95 18.97
C LEU A 887 -6.75 40.07 17.81
N VAL A 888 -6.43 40.47 16.58
CA VAL A 888 -6.67 39.76 15.34
C VAL A 888 -5.35 39.57 14.61
N GLU A 889 -4.89 38.33 14.51
CA GLU A 889 -3.58 38.02 13.92
C GLU A 889 -3.60 37.86 12.39
N ASP A 890 -2.40 37.69 11.83
CA ASP A 890 -2.10 37.76 10.39
C ASP A 890 -3.08 36.99 9.51
N GLY A 891 -3.55 37.65 8.44
CA GLY A 891 -4.40 37.06 7.41
C GLY A 891 -5.69 36.40 7.92
N CYS A 892 -6.19 36.74 9.12
CA CYS A 892 -7.34 36.09 9.75
C CYS A 892 -8.57 35.96 8.81
N PHE A 893 -8.92 37.02 8.08
CA PHE A 893 -10.03 37.04 7.11
C PHE A 893 -9.55 37.05 5.64
N MET A 894 -8.30 36.67 5.39
CA MET A 894 -7.72 36.71 4.03
C MET A 894 -8.57 35.88 3.06
N ASN A 895 -8.88 36.45 1.90
CA ASN A 895 -9.76 35.90 0.85
C ASN A 895 -11.21 35.62 1.30
N CYS A 896 -11.75 36.30 2.32
CA CYS A 896 -13.19 36.29 2.60
C CYS A 896 -13.94 37.15 1.57
N ALA A 897 -14.05 36.65 0.33
CA ALA A 897 -14.43 37.43 -0.84
C ALA A 897 -15.81 38.13 -0.75
N LYS A 898 -16.79 37.58 -0.02
CA LYS A 898 -18.12 38.20 0.22
C LYS A 898 -18.23 39.01 1.52
N LEU A 899 -17.16 39.15 2.30
CA LEU A 899 -17.17 39.87 3.56
C LEU A 899 -17.37 41.36 3.29
N ASN A 900 -18.57 41.87 3.59
CA ASN A 900 -18.98 43.25 3.36
C ASN A 900 -18.64 44.13 4.57
N THR A 901 -19.03 43.68 5.76
CA THR A 901 -18.98 44.51 6.98
C THR A 901 -18.23 43.79 8.09
N VAL A 902 -17.26 44.47 8.69
CA VAL A 902 -16.54 43.97 9.87
C VAL A 902 -16.68 44.98 11.01
N CYS A 903 -17.23 44.54 12.14
CA CYS A 903 -17.43 45.35 13.34
C CYS A 903 -16.65 44.77 14.53
N PHE A 904 -15.81 45.60 15.14
CA PHE A 904 -15.26 45.36 16.46
C PHE A 904 -15.70 46.50 17.39
N ASN A 905 -16.44 46.18 18.46
CA ASN A 905 -17.01 47.22 19.33
C ASN A 905 -15.95 47.79 20.31
N GLN A 906 -14.82 47.10 20.46
CA GLN A 906 -13.68 47.57 21.23
C GLN A 906 -12.99 48.76 20.55
N LYS A 907 -12.67 49.80 21.32
CA LYS A 907 -12.01 51.04 20.80
C LYS A 907 -10.53 50.85 20.46
N LYS A 908 -9.91 49.78 20.97
CA LYS A 908 -8.51 49.42 20.69
C LYS A 908 -8.48 47.95 20.31
N VAL A 909 -8.19 47.68 19.05
CA VAL A 909 -8.04 46.33 18.50
C VAL A 909 -6.70 46.27 17.79
N GLN A 910 -5.83 45.36 18.20
CA GLN A 910 -4.57 45.14 17.49
C GLN A 910 -4.86 44.24 16.28
N ILE A 911 -4.87 44.85 15.09
CA ILE A 911 -4.98 44.16 13.81
C ILE A 911 -3.56 44.00 13.26
N LYS A 912 -3.16 42.77 12.92
CA LYS A 912 -1.84 42.45 12.38
C LYS A 912 -1.84 42.48 10.83
N PHE A 913 -0.84 41.88 10.20
CA PHE A 913 -0.58 42.07 8.76
C PHE A 913 -1.65 41.41 7.88
N ASP A 914 -2.09 42.15 6.85
CA ASP A 914 -2.86 41.65 5.70
C ASP A 914 -4.15 40.89 6.06
N VAL A 915 -4.75 41.22 7.22
CA VAL A 915 -5.94 40.57 7.80
C VAL A 915 -7.14 40.50 6.84
N PHE A 916 -7.31 41.54 6.00
CA PHE A 916 -8.40 41.66 5.02
C PHE A 916 -7.94 41.52 3.56
N SER A 917 -6.74 40.98 3.34
CA SER A 917 -6.16 40.76 2.00
C SER A 917 -7.10 39.89 1.17
N GLY A 918 -7.58 40.38 0.02
CA GLY A 918 -8.53 39.65 -0.83
C GLY A 918 -10.01 39.68 -0.37
N CYS A 919 -10.40 40.53 0.58
CA CYS A 919 -11.81 40.78 0.92
C CYS A 919 -12.48 41.69 -0.12
N THR A 920 -12.70 41.18 -1.34
CA THR A 920 -13.11 41.96 -2.53
C THR A 920 -14.52 42.58 -2.50
N SER A 921 -15.34 42.24 -1.50
CA SER A 921 -16.68 42.83 -1.30
C SER A 921 -16.77 43.75 -0.08
N LEU A 922 -15.66 44.04 0.60
CA LEU A 922 -15.63 44.81 1.83
C LEU A 922 -16.03 46.26 1.56
N GLN A 923 -17.09 46.72 2.21
CA GLN A 923 -17.63 48.09 2.09
C GLN A 923 -17.38 48.91 3.35
N GLU A 924 -17.22 48.27 4.52
CA GLU A 924 -17.07 48.98 5.79
C GLU A 924 -16.30 48.16 6.84
N ILE A 925 -15.35 48.83 7.53
CA ILE A 925 -14.68 48.33 8.72
C ILE A 925 -14.98 49.31 9.87
N ARG A 926 -15.56 48.82 10.96
CA ARG A 926 -15.82 49.59 12.19
C ARG A 926 -14.94 49.13 13.35
N ILE A 927 -14.35 50.09 14.05
CA ILE A 927 -13.62 49.90 15.32
C ILE A 927 -14.22 50.88 16.34
N GLY A 928 -14.52 50.41 17.55
CA GLY A 928 -15.19 51.24 18.56
C GLY A 928 -16.58 51.73 18.14
N ASN A 929 -17.28 50.96 17.29
CA ASN A 929 -18.56 51.30 16.63
C ASN A 929 -18.53 52.42 15.58
N ALA A 930 -17.35 52.95 15.23
CA ALA A 930 -17.19 53.98 14.19
C ALA A 930 -16.47 53.41 12.94
N PRO A 931 -16.89 53.76 11.71
CA PRO A 931 -16.14 53.44 10.49
C PRO A 931 -14.74 54.06 10.52
N ILE A 932 -13.73 53.33 10.05
CA ILE A 932 -12.36 53.87 9.91
C ILE A 932 -12.22 54.71 8.64
N THR A 933 -11.40 55.75 8.68
CA THR A 933 -11.02 56.58 7.51
C THR A 933 -9.53 56.45 7.15
N CYS A 934 -8.71 56.02 8.10
CA CYS A 934 -7.29 55.73 7.93
C CYS A 934 -6.99 54.33 8.49
N CYS A 935 -6.12 53.59 7.81
CA CYS A 935 -5.62 52.30 8.23
C CYS A 935 -4.27 52.49 8.95
N GLU A 936 -4.24 52.16 10.25
CA GLU A 936 -3.05 52.24 11.11
C GLU A 936 -2.22 50.93 11.11
N PHE A 937 -2.80 49.82 10.63
CA PHE A 937 -2.19 48.49 10.57
C PHE A 937 -1.52 48.22 9.21
N GLU A 938 -0.62 47.23 9.16
CA GLU A 938 0.10 46.89 7.92
C GLU A 938 -0.81 46.17 6.89
N VAL A 939 -0.74 46.62 5.64
CA VAL A 939 -1.46 46.02 4.50
C VAL A 939 -0.57 45.93 3.27
N SER A 940 -0.80 44.93 2.43
CA SER A 940 -0.21 44.81 1.09
C SER A 940 -0.61 45.97 0.16
N PHE A 941 0.22 46.27 -0.85
CA PHE A 941 -0.08 47.34 -1.81
C PHE A 941 -1.43 47.12 -2.53
N THR A 942 -1.70 45.90 -2.99
CA THR A 942 -3.00 45.53 -3.59
C THR A 942 -4.19 45.82 -2.65
N THR A 943 -4.05 45.53 -1.35
CA THR A 943 -5.11 45.78 -0.36
C THR A 943 -5.28 47.28 -0.11
N SER A 944 -4.18 48.05 -0.02
CA SER A 944 -4.22 49.50 0.15
C SER A 944 -4.94 50.21 -1.00
N LYS A 945 -4.71 49.75 -2.24
CA LYS A 945 -5.36 50.26 -3.44
C LYS A 945 -6.87 49.97 -3.43
N TYR A 946 -7.27 48.74 -3.09
CA TYR A 946 -8.68 48.39 -2.94
C TYR A 946 -9.35 49.22 -1.83
N PHE A 947 -8.68 49.43 -0.68
CA PHE A 947 -9.20 50.25 0.42
C PHE A 947 -9.46 51.70 -0.02
N TYR A 948 -8.52 52.31 -0.73
CA TYR A 948 -8.68 53.65 -1.26
C TYR A 948 -9.82 53.74 -2.30
N GLU A 949 -9.82 52.85 -3.29
CA GLU A 949 -10.75 52.89 -4.43
C GLU A 949 -12.20 52.50 -4.10
N LYS A 950 -12.43 51.65 -3.09
CA LYS A 950 -13.76 51.05 -2.82
C LYS A 950 -14.41 51.46 -1.50
N ILE A 951 -13.62 51.79 -0.48
CA ILE A 951 -14.13 52.19 0.84
C ILE A 951 -13.64 53.58 1.29
N GLY A 952 -12.81 54.25 0.50
CA GLY A 952 -12.29 55.58 0.81
C GLY A 952 -11.32 55.62 1.99
N VAL A 953 -10.72 54.47 2.35
CA VAL A 953 -9.79 54.35 3.47
C VAL A 953 -8.36 54.55 2.97
N VAL A 954 -7.62 55.48 3.59
CA VAL A 954 -6.22 55.74 3.27
C VAL A 954 -5.31 54.82 4.09
N CYS A 955 -4.33 54.18 3.45
CA CYS A 955 -3.35 53.32 4.11
C CYS A 955 -1.95 53.93 4.03
N ASN A 956 -1.34 54.20 5.19
CA ASN A 956 0.00 54.79 5.27
C ASN A 956 1.11 53.77 5.55
N ASN A 957 0.77 52.59 6.07
CA ASN A 957 1.70 51.52 6.40
C ASN A 957 1.61 50.39 5.36
N VAL A 958 1.96 50.71 4.10
CA VAL A 958 1.89 49.74 3.00
C VAL A 958 3.18 48.95 2.89
N VAL A 959 3.04 47.62 2.82
CA VAL A 959 4.13 46.67 2.61
C VAL A 959 4.08 46.19 1.15
N LEU A 960 5.21 46.25 0.45
CA LEU A 960 5.34 45.71 -0.90
C LEU A 960 5.70 44.23 -0.84
N THR A 961 4.79 43.37 -1.28
CA THR A 961 4.97 41.91 -1.26
C THR A 961 5.40 41.35 -2.62
N ARG A 962 5.93 40.12 -2.65
CA ARG A 962 6.16 39.35 -3.88
C ARG A 962 4.89 39.26 -4.76
N ARG A 963 3.70 39.29 -4.14
CA ARG A 963 2.43 39.27 -4.88
C ARG A 963 2.19 40.54 -5.68
N ASP A 964 2.56 41.70 -5.13
CA ASP A 964 2.41 43.02 -5.75
C ASP A 964 3.45 43.22 -6.88
N VAL A 965 4.72 42.86 -6.65
CA VAL A 965 5.80 42.99 -7.67
C VAL A 965 5.49 42.17 -8.92
N HIS A 966 4.98 40.94 -8.78
CA HIS A 966 4.54 40.15 -9.94
C HIS A 966 3.25 40.66 -10.60
N ALA A 967 2.42 41.46 -9.91
CA ALA A 967 1.17 41.99 -10.47
C ALA A 967 1.37 43.34 -11.20
N PHE A 968 2.30 44.17 -10.72
CA PHE A 968 2.51 45.55 -11.21
C PHE A 968 3.91 45.79 -11.78
N GLY A 969 4.80 44.79 -11.75
CA GLY A 969 6.20 44.92 -12.12
C GLY A 969 7.07 45.55 -11.02
N PRO A 970 8.41 45.44 -11.12
CA PRO A 970 9.34 45.96 -10.11
C PRO A 970 9.31 47.49 -9.99
N SER A 971 8.83 48.21 -11.02
CA SER A 971 8.66 49.67 -11.01
C SER A 971 7.68 50.17 -9.95
N ILE A 972 6.80 49.31 -9.43
CA ILE A 972 5.83 49.67 -8.37
C ILE A 972 6.51 50.09 -7.06
N LEU A 973 7.78 49.69 -6.85
CA LEU A 973 8.62 50.09 -5.71
C LEU A 973 8.72 51.61 -5.52
N ASN A 974 8.47 52.41 -6.57
CA ASN A 974 8.46 53.87 -6.56
C ASN A 974 7.18 54.51 -5.99
N GLU A 975 6.17 53.73 -5.61
CA GLU A 975 4.93 54.26 -5.05
C GLU A 975 5.10 54.74 -3.60
N LYS A 976 4.81 56.02 -3.35
CA LYS A 976 5.10 56.71 -2.08
C LYS A 976 4.38 56.14 -0.85
N CYS A 977 3.30 55.37 -1.03
CA CYS A 977 2.62 54.73 0.09
C CYS A 977 3.44 53.55 0.66
N ILE A 978 4.33 52.93 -0.14
CA ILE A 978 5.14 51.79 0.28
C ILE A 978 6.20 52.24 1.29
N GLN A 979 6.15 51.64 2.48
CA GLN A 979 7.07 51.91 3.59
C GLN A 979 8.08 50.78 3.83
N ARG A 980 7.74 49.54 3.48
CA ARG A 980 8.55 48.33 3.72
C ARG A 980 8.50 47.41 2.50
N VAL A 981 9.63 46.78 2.18
CA VAL A 981 9.70 45.66 1.23
C VAL A 981 9.70 44.36 2.02
N ASP A 982 8.79 43.45 1.67
CA ASP A 982 8.61 42.18 2.39
C ASP A 982 9.73 41.16 2.10
N GLU A 983 9.74 40.06 2.84
CA GLU A 983 10.61 38.92 2.57
C GLU A 983 10.37 38.33 1.17
N GLY A 984 11.44 37.91 0.48
CA GLY A 984 11.37 37.28 -0.85
C GLY A 984 10.75 38.14 -1.97
N CYS A 985 10.62 39.46 -1.78
CA CYS A 985 9.79 40.31 -2.65
C CYS A 985 10.16 40.30 -4.15
N PHE A 986 11.45 40.20 -4.49
CA PHE A 986 11.98 40.04 -5.85
C PHE A 986 12.66 38.67 -6.06
N PHE A 987 12.29 37.62 -5.30
CA PHE A 987 12.89 36.29 -5.41
C PHE A 987 12.81 35.72 -6.84
N ASN A 988 13.95 35.26 -7.36
CA ASN A 988 14.18 34.76 -8.72
C ASN A 988 13.71 35.75 -9.83
N ASN A 989 13.83 37.06 -9.59
CA ASN A 989 13.46 38.07 -10.58
C ASN A 989 14.48 38.12 -11.73
N ARG A 990 14.15 37.43 -12.83
CA ARG A 990 14.96 37.42 -14.07
C ARG A 990 14.69 38.58 -15.02
N SER A 991 13.71 39.44 -14.71
CA SER A 991 13.33 40.57 -15.58
C SER A 991 14.12 41.86 -15.32
N SER A 992 14.58 42.08 -14.08
CA SER A 992 15.28 43.31 -13.70
C SER A 992 16.79 43.17 -13.94
N THR A 993 17.33 43.98 -14.84
CA THR A 993 18.79 44.16 -14.98
C THR A 993 19.34 45.23 -14.04
N LYS A 994 18.47 46.12 -13.54
CA LYS A 994 18.77 47.17 -12.56
C LYS A 994 17.61 47.32 -11.57
N LEU A 995 17.92 47.50 -10.29
CA LEU A 995 16.93 47.78 -9.24
C LEU A 995 17.34 49.01 -8.42
N VAL A 996 16.42 49.94 -8.20
CA VAL A 996 16.65 51.19 -7.46
C VAL A 996 15.59 51.30 -6.36
N PHE A 997 16.01 51.25 -5.10
CA PHE A 997 15.13 51.39 -3.95
C PHE A 997 15.00 52.89 -3.57
N PRO A 998 13.78 53.47 -3.54
CA PRO A 998 13.59 54.86 -3.16
C PRO A 998 13.82 55.12 -1.67
N SER A 999 14.22 56.35 -1.33
CA SER A 999 14.53 56.79 0.04
C SER A 999 13.35 56.80 1.02
N HIS A 1000 12.13 56.49 0.60
CA HIS A 1000 10.98 56.31 1.51
C HIS A 1000 10.84 54.88 2.05
N ILE A 1001 11.60 53.91 1.52
CA ILE A 1001 11.62 52.52 2.00
C ILE A 1001 12.42 52.47 3.30
N LYS A 1002 11.73 52.16 4.41
CA LYS A 1002 12.30 52.13 5.77
C LYS A 1002 12.99 50.81 6.13
N SER A 1003 12.59 49.72 5.48
CA SER A 1003 13.14 48.38 5.73
C SER A 1003 12.90 47.46 4.53
N VAL A 1004 13.76 46.46 4.41
CA VAL A 1004 13.76 45.45 3.35
C VAL A 1004 13.92 44.07 4.02
N GLY A 1005 13.12 43.09 3.61
CA GLY A 1005 13.14 41.74 4.17
C GLY A 1005 14.31 40.86 3.70
N TYR A 1006 14.46 39.73 4.38
CA TYR A 1006 15.37 38.63 4.00
C TYR A 1006 15.05 38.10 2.59
N TYR A 1007 16.03 37.46 1.94
CA TYR A 1007 15.90 36.85 0.60
C TYR A 1007 15.33 37.77 -0.50
N SER A 1008 15.28 39.08 -0.28
CA SER A 1008 14.40 39.97 -1.04
C SER A 1008 14.82 40.15 -2.50
N CYS A 1009 16.08 39.91 -2.86
CA CYS A 1009 16.57 39.84 -4.25
C CYS A 1009 17.27 38.49 -4.55
N PHE A 1010 16.95 37.43 -3.82
CA PHE A 1010 17.58 36.12 -3.96
C PHE A 1010 17.44 35.54 -5.37
N SER A 1011 18.52 34.95 -5.90
CA SER A 1011 18.59 34.29 -7.21
C SER A 1011 18.21 35.16 -8.41
N CYS A 1012 18.37 36.49 -8.35
CA CYS A 1012 18.16 37.40 -9.47
C CYS A 1012 19.32 37.33 -10.49
N ALA A 1013 19.47 36.19 -11.18
CA ALA A 1013 20.63 35.89 -12.02
C ALA A 1013 20.91 36.88 -13.17
N ASN A 1014 19.95 37.72 -13.57
CA ASN A 1014 20.09 38.75 -14.60
C ASN A 1014 20.36 40.17 -14.06
N LEU A 1015 20.31 40.36 -12.74
CA LEU A 1015 20.48 41.66 -12.08
C LEU A 1015 21.95 42.07 -12.10
N LYS A 1016 22.26 43.25 -12.65
CA LYS A 1016 23.63 43.76 -12.86
C LYS A 1016 23.99 44.95 -11.99
N GLU A 1017 23.00 45.76 -11.64
CA GLU A 1017 23.16 46.99 -10.86
C GLU A 1017 22.07 47.12 -9.79
N VAL A 1018 22.46 47.44 -8.54
CA VAL A 1018 21.51 47.74 -7.46
C VAL A 1018 21.86 49.07 -6.78
N VAL A 1019 20.84 49.88 -6.47
CA VAL A 1019 20.96 51.07 -5.62
C VAL A 1019 20.04 50.89 -4.41
N LEU A 1020 20.64 50.74 -3.23
CA LEU A 1020 19.93 50.58 -1.96
C LEU A 1020 19.40 51.93 -1.44
N PRO A 1021 18.34 51.95 -0.60
CA PRO A 1021 17.71 53.19 -0.17
C PRO A 1021 18.50 53.85 0.96
N GLU A 1022 18.65 55.18 0.90
CA GLU A 1022 19.24 55.96 1.99
C GLU A 1022 18.47 55.75 3.30
N GLY A 1023 19.18 55.30 4.35
CA GLY A 1023 18.60 55.11 5.68
C GLY A 1023 18.49 53.66 6.18
N ILE A 1024 18.76 52.64 5.36
CA ILE A 1024 18.91 51.26 5.88
C ILE A 1024 20.23 51.11 6.64
N THR A 1025 20.19 50.37 7.75
CA THR A 1025 21.36 50.12 8.62
C THR A 1025 21.99 48.74 8.43
N GLU A 1026 21.25 47.81 7.82
CA GLU A 1026 21.66 46.43 7.60
C GLU A 1026 21.25 45.97 6.19
N ILE A 1027 22.13 45.19 5.53
CA ILE A 1027 21.76 44.36 4.39
C ILE A 1027 21.36 42.98 4.93
N PRO A 1028 20.08 42.55 4.80
CA PRO A 1028 19.60 41.29 5.36
C PRO A 1028 20.36 40.05 4.87
N ALA A 1029 20.31 38.97 5.65
CA ALA A 1029 20.87 37.68 5.26
C ALA A 1029 20.28 37.20 3.91
N HIS A 1030 21.14 36.60 3.09
CA HIS A 1030 20.83 36.09 1.75
C HIS A 1030 20.16 37.09 0.77
N MET A 1031 20.28 38.41 0.99
CA MET A 1031 19.56 39.41 0.17
C MET A 1031 19.86 39.30 -1.34
N PHE A 1032 21.11 39.10 -1.75
CA PHE A 1032 21.54 38.98 -3.16
C PHE A 1032 22.17 37.62 -3.50
N ASP A 1033 21.99 36.61 -2.66
CA ASP A 1033 22.54 35.26 -2.87
C ASP A 1033 22.13 34.69 -4.26
N LEU A 1034 23.09 34.09 -4.97
CA LEU A 1034 23.02 33.62 -6.36
C LEU A 1034 22.72 34.70 -7.43
N CYS A 1035 22.97 35.98 -7.17
CA CYS A 1035 22.93 37.02 -8.21
C CYS A 1035 24.21 37.04 -9.06
N THR A 1036 24.45 35.98 -9.84
CA THR A 1036 25.71 35.73 -10.56
C THR A 1036 26.11 36.80 -11.58
N SER A 1037 25.16 37.58 -12.13
CA SER A 1037 25.45 38.71 -13.03
C SER A 1037 25.66 40.05 -12.31
N LEU A 1038 25.54 40.11 -10.98
CA LEU A 1038 25.61 41.37 -10.24
C LEU A 1038 27.05 41.90 -10.25
N SER A 1039 27.28 42.98 -10.99
CA SER A 1039 28.62 43.57 -11.19
C SER A 1039 28.76 44.97 -10.57
N SER A 1040 27.68 45.56 -10.07
CA SER A 1040 27.68 46.87 -9.44
C SER A 1040 26.62 46.98 -8.34
N ILE A 1041 26.98 47.59 -7.21
CA ILE A 1041 26.04 47.94 -6.15
C ILE A 1041 26.46 49.26 -5.48
N ALA A 1042 25.50 50.15 -5.28
CA ALA A 1042 25.63 51.36 -4.47
C ALA A 1042 25.11 51.07 -3.05
N ILE A 1043 26.04 51.00 -2.09
CA ILE A 1043 25.75 50.76 -0.67
C ILE A 1043 25.81 52.12 0.06
N PRO A 1044 24.71 52.59 0.69
CA PRO A 1044 24.71 53.86 1.42
C PRO A 1044 25.55 53.77 2.69
N THR A 1045 26.12 54.90 3.11
CA THR A 1045 27.04 54.99 4.26
C THR A 1045 26.38 54.68 5.61
N THR A 1046 25.05 54.55 5.64
CA THR A 1046 24.28 54.14 6.82
C THR A 1046 24.36 52.64 7.11
N VAL A 1047 24.77 51.80 6.14
CA VAL A 1047 24.90 50.35 6.33
C VAL A 1047 26.12 50.05 7.21
N THR A 1048 25.86 49.51 8.39
CA THR A 1048 26.90 49.11 9.37
C THR A 1048 26.95 47.60 9.60
N LYS A 1049 25.96 46.84 9.11
CA LYS A 1049 25.85 45.39 9.27
C LYS A 1049 25.53 44.70 7.94
N PHE A 1050 26.19 43.56 7.71
CA PHE A 1050 25.96 42.67 6.59
C PHE A 1050 25.47 41.34 7.16
N GLY A 1051 24.30 40.88 6.72
CA GLY A 1051 23.75 39.58 7.09
C GLY A 1051 24.50 38.41 6.45
N THR A 1052 24.39 37.24 7.06
CA THR A 1052 25.03 35.99 6.58
C THR A 1052 24.73 35.73 5.10
N ASN A 1053 25.76 35.39 4.32
CA ASN A 1053 25.67 35.03 2.91
C ASN A 1053 24.97 36.06 2.00
N CYS A 1054 24.88 37.34 2.40
CA CYS A 1054 24.12 38.34 1.64
C CYS A 1054 24.62 38.58 0.19
N PHE A 1055 25.85 38.17 -0.15
CA PHE A 1055 26.43 38.19 -1.50
C PHE A 1055 27.02 36.84 -1.96
N PHE A 1056 26.50 35.70 -1.46
CA PHE A 1056 27.00 34.39 -1.90
C PHE A 1056 26.83 34.19 -3.43
N CYS A 1057 27.84 33.61 -4.08
CA CYS A 1057 27.97 33.49 -5.54
C CYS A 1057 27.87 34.79 -6.37
N CYS A 1058 28.02 35.98 -5.76
CA CYS A 1058 28.13 37.26 -6.48
C CYS A 1058 29.59 37.53 -6.92
N ASP A 1059 30.19 36.62 -7.69
CA ASP A 1059 31.63 36.61 -7.93
C ASP A 1059 32.17 37.88 -8.62
N LEU A 1060 31.35 38.55 -9.43
CA LEU A 1060 31.68 39.81 -10.10
C LEU A 1060 31.76 41.02 -9.16
N LEU A 1061 31.36 40.88 -7.89
CA LEU A 1061 31.52 41.91 -6.85
C LEU A 1061 32.75 41.69 -5.93
N ARG A 1062 33.50 40.59 -6.07
CA ARG A 1062 34.59 40.24 -5.13
C ARG A 1062 35.70 41.30 -4.99
N ASP A 1063 35.92 42.10 -6.02
CA ASP A 1063 36.91 43.19 -6.02
C ASP A 1063 36.37 44.51 -5.42
N ASN A 1064 35.12 44.56 -4.97
CA ASN A 1064 34.52 45.73 -4.35
C ASN A 1064 34.99 45.91 -2.89
N SER A 1065 35.83 46.91 -2.65
CA SER A 1065 36.44 47.19 -1.34
C SER A 1065 35.45 47.62 -0.24
N MET A 1066 34.19 47.90 -0.56
CA MET A 1066 33.15 48.20 0.43
C MET A 1066 32.44 46.97 0.99
N ILE A 1067 32.64 45.78 0.40
CA ILE A 1067 31.96 44.55 0.81
C ILE A 1067 32.95 43.67 1.59
N PRO A 1068 32.65 43.29 2.85
CA PRO A 1068 33.53 42.42 3.63
C PRO A 1068 33.63 41.03 2.99
N LYS A 1069 34.82 40.40 3.06
CA LYS A 1069 35.08 39.09 2.40
C LYS A 1069 34.18 37.98 2.94
N GLU A 1070 33.75 38.12 4.18
CA GLU A 1070 32.85 37.22 4.90
C GLU A 1070 31.44 37.21 4.29
N ALA A 1071 31.00 38.28 3.62
CA ALA A 1071 29.67 38.35 2.99
C ALA A 1071 29.53 37.49 1.71
N PHE A 1072 30.67 37.08 1.12
CA PHE A 1072 30.75 36.20 -0.06
C PHE A 1072 30.94 34.72 0.27
N ASN A 1073 31.37 34.40 1.50
CA ASN A 1073 31.81 33.08 1.89
C ASN A 1073 30.85 32.45 2.91
N ILE A 1074 30.73 31.12 2.89
CA ILE A 1074 30.06 30.36 3.94
C ILE A 1074 30.94 30.42 5.20
N GLY A 1075 30.77 31.48 6.00
CA GLY A 1075 31.60 31.77 7.16
C GLY A 1075 31.30 30.85 8.34
N SER A 1076 32.20 29.91 8.64
CA SER A 1076 32.18 29.12 9.86
C SER A 1076 32.75 29.91 11.05
N ALA A 1077 31.90 30.55 11.87
CA ALA A 1077 32.36 31.21 13.10
C ALA A 1077 31.31 31.26 14.22
N ASN A 1078 31.62 30.54 15.31
CA ASN A 1078 31.40 30.86 16.73
C ASN A 1078 30.01 31.27 17.25
N ASN A 1079 29.41 30.35 18.01
CA ASN A 1079 28.36 30.63 19.00
C ASN A 1079 28.89 31.51 20.15
N SER A 1080 28.32 32.70 20.31
CA SER A 1080 27.95 33.28 21.63
C SER A 1080 27.19 34.59 21.46
N ASP A 1081 25.85 34.53 21.44
CA ASP A 1081 25.01 35.20 22.44
C ASP A 1081 23.53 34.85 22.22
N SER A 1082 22.69 35.15 23.20
CA SER A 1082 21.50 34.39 23.58
C SER A 1082 20.16 34.82 22.96
N ASP A 1083 19.31 33.80 22.80
CA ASP A 1083 17.84 33.78 22.93
C ASP A 1083 16.92 34.32 21.82
N ASP A 1084 15.85 33.53 21.64
CA ASP A 1084 14.58 33.77 20.93
C ASP A 1084 14.60 34.17 19.44
N LEU A 1085 14.34 33.17 18.59
CA LEU A 1085 13.06 33.05 17.86
C LEU A 1085 12.99 31.72 17.06
N GLU A 1086 12.03 30.85 17.39
CA GLU A 1086 11.75 29.63 16.62
C GLU A 1086 11.14 29.95 15.24
N SER A 1087 11.75 29.48 14.15
CA SER A 1087 11.03 29.22 12.90
C SER A 1087 11.72 28.14 12.06
N ASP A 1088 10.89 27.26 11.51
CA ASP A 1088 11.27 26.06 10.77
C ASP A 1088 12.11 26.36 9.51
N SER A 1089 13.12 25.53 9.24
CA SER A 1089 13.57 25.26 7.87
C SER A 1089 13.76 23.75 7.71
N GLU A 1090 12.86 23.14 6.94
CA GLU A 1090 13.16 21.91 6.23
C GLU A 1090 14.25 22.17 5.18
N SER A 1091 14.73 21.08 4.62
CA SER A 1091 15.83 21.10 3.69
C SER A 1091 15.68 19.89 2.72
N ASP A 1092 16.23 19.96 1.48
CA ASP A 1092 16.32 18.88 0.43
C ASP A 1092 17.75 18.49 -0.02
N SER A 1093 18.08 17.20 -0.11
CA SER A 1093 19.05 16.71 -1.10
C SER A 1093 19.09 15.19 -1.20
N ASN A 1094 19.26 14.78 -2.46
CA ASN A 1094 19.91 13.56 -2.91
C ASN A 1094 21.10 14.01 -3.77
N SER A 1095 22.13 13.18 -3.80
CA SER A 1095 23.10 13.07 -4.89
C SER A 1095 23.65 11.63 -4.87
N ASN A 1096 24.06 11.01 -5.97
CA ASN A 1096 24.57 11.57 -7.21
C ASN A 1096 24.13 10.84 -8.49
N TYR A 1097 24.48 11.48 -9.59
CA TYR A 1097 24.39 11.00 -10.97
C TYR A 1097 25.28 9.78 -11.28
N SER A 1098 24.93 9.05 -12.34
CA SER A 1098 25.90 8.80 -13.41
C SER A 1098 25.26 8.75 -14.80
N ASN A 1099 25.90 9.46 -15.74
CA ASN A 1099 25.64 9.59 -17.19
C ASN A 1099 24.38 10.35 -17.64
#